data_AF-A0A6L8K4V0-F1
#
_entry.id   AF-A0A6L8K4V0-F1
#
_cell.length_a   1.000
_cell.length_b   1.000
_cell.length_c   1.000
_cell.angle_alpha   90.00
_cell.angle_beta   90.00
_cell.angle_gamma   90.00
#
_symmetry.space_group_name_H-M   'P 1'
#
loop_
_entity.id
_entity.type
_entity.pdbx_description
1 polymer ?
#
loop_
_entity_poly.entity_id
_entity_poly.type
_entity_poly.pdbx_seq_one_letter_code
_entity_poly.pdbx_strand_id
1 'polypeptide(L)'
;MPSPSTTSHASDVSNTGQQTIDALLGGTKWGGAAGTGVSISYSFPWTTSSNAVYTGPGGVYSDLDEANAAQHYGLNAVQQTAAQSALQAWANVANITPQQVQDTPTSVGDIRLAFTSASNSVSDGGAAWGWASFPDSYYPSGGDVWISTAVTSTDWASGSYNYMSLIHELGHALGLKHPFEDGTVDMAHANRQYSIMAYDDAPNSKYVSITDTGHGYSWEAYYIVPDTPMVYDIAAIQYLYGVNTSYNSGNNTYTFDPHTPFLRTIWDAGGNDTISVANFSNGCVIDLTPGHYSSIHIPSDVRTDIDWGSTPPPVGTYDGTNDLGIAFGVVIENAIGGSGNDTLLGNGVANHLQGNGGSNVLDGGGGIDTAVYTGNFSAYSIAATSTGYTVTLNSNPAQKDTLTSIERLAFADGTMALNVNSLAEDPTQAQYVQLAQKFYVAYFGRPADANGLANMVAQLSAAGAPTTADGIVVAYQTNTAVKQLVDSFGNSEESAVLYKGTSNHDFVVSIFVHLLGRTPPEGDGLNFWVNALDSGGVPRSLAAMNIVGGAEANTSDQGKIDAALVANRVTVAANFTALLDQPAEIAGYSGFAAAATARAMLDVVTQSTSLLTYESTVYSTVSQMVSATHAEIVGVSHASGHGVMLG
;
A
#
# COMPACT_ATOMS: atom_id res chain seq x y z
N MET A 1 24.95 -33.24 -6.48
CA MET A 1 23.75 -33.79 -7.13
C MET A 1 23.44 -35.11 -6.47
N PRO A 2 22.23 -35.26 -5.94
CA PRO A 2 21.80 -36.51 -5.32
C PRO A 2 21.76 -37.65 -6.34
N SER A 3 21.82 -38.86 -5.83
CA SER A 3 21.77 -40.11 -6.59
C SER A 3 20.73 -41.01 -5.94
N PRO A 4 20.31 -42.11 -6.57
CA PRO A 4 19.34 -43.01 -5.97
C PRO A 4 19.70 -43.50 -4.56
N SER A 5 20.97 -43.43 -4.13
CA SER A 5 21.44 -43.86 -2.81
C SER A 5 22.02 -42.73 -1.94
N THR A 6 21.92 -41.46 -2.35
CA THR A 6 22.50 -40.32 -1.62
C THR A 6 21.63 -39.07 -1.75
N THR A 7 21.51 -38.34 -0.66
CA THR A 7 20.74 -37.08 -0.55
C THR A 7 21.67 -35.87 -0.43
N SER A 8 21.15 -34.67 -0.70
CA SER A 8 21.86 -33.42 -0.36
C SER A 8 21.87 -33.16 1.15
N HIS A 9 22.64 -32.17 1.58
CA HIS A 9 22.73 -31.81 2.98
C HIS A 9 21.42 -31.17 3.48
N ALA A 10 20.94 -31.60 4.63
CA ALA A 10 19.88 -30.99 5.43
C ALA A 10 20.42 -30.56 6.82
N SER A 11 19.90 -29.46 7.34
CA SER A 11 20.26 -28.91 8.66
C SER A 11 19.09 -29.01 9.63
N ASP A 12 19.40 -29.20 10.91
CA ASP A 12 18.42 -29.05 11.99
C ASP A 12 18.01 -27.59 12.17
N VAL A 13 16.75 -27.38 12.53
CA VAL A 13 16.13 -26.08 12.72
C VAL A 13 15.56 -26.01 14.14
N SER A 14 15.90 -24.94 14.85
CA SER A 14 15.35 -24.67 16.18
C SER A 14 14.09 -23.81 16.09
N ASN A 15 13.23 -23.92 17.11
CA ASN A 15 12.07 -23.04 17.26
C ASN A 15 12.49 -21.58 17.44
N THR A 16 11.66 -20.69 16.92
CA THR A 16 11.80 -19.23 16.97
C THR A 16 11.29 -18.64 18.28
N GLY A 17 10.39 -19.33 18.97
CA GLY A 17 9.61 -18.81 20.10
C GLY A 17 8.31 -18.12 19.68
N GLN A 18 8.03 -18.00 18.38
CA GLN A 18 6.77 -17.49 17.84
C GLN A 18 5.87 -18.66 17.43
N GLN A 19 4.73 -18.80 18.11
CA GLN A 19 3.80 -19.91 17.88
C GLN A 19 3.33 -20.02 16.43
N THR A 20 3.10 -18.88 15.76
CA THR A 20 2.64 -18.80 14.37
C THR A 20 3.61 -19.41 13.37
N ILE A 21 4.91 -19.40 13.68
CA ILE A 21 5.96 -20.01 12.87
C ILE A 21 6.24 -21.44 13.36
N ASP A 22 6.45 -21.59 14.67
CA ASP A 22 6.88 -22.85 15.29
C ASP A 22 5.86 -23.98 15.12
N ALA A 23 4.57 -23.64 15.00
CA ALA A 23 3.53 -24.63 14.71
C ALA A 23 3.75 -25.38 13.39
N LEU A 24 4.47 -24.76 12.44
CA LEU A 24 4.72 -25.30 11.11
C LEU A 24 6.16 -25.79 10.90
N LEU A 25 7.08 -25.64 11.86
CA LEU A 25 8.46 -26.10 11.66
C LEU A 25 8.60 -27.61 11.90
N GLY A 26 9.00 -28.37 10.88
CA GLY A 26 9.25 -29.82 10.94
C GLY A 26 10.59 -30.20 11.57
N GLY A 27 11.45 -29.22 11.89
CA GLY A 27 12.72 -29.43 12.58
C GLY A 27 13.93 -29.65 11.68
N THR A 28 13.73 -29.85 10.37
CA THR A 28 14.83 -29.92 9.39
C THR A 28 14.54 -29.07 8.15
N LYS A 29 15.59 -28.65 7.45
CA LYS A 29 15.52 -27.95 6.17
C LYS A 29 16.66 -28.35 5.23
N TRP A 30 16.50 -28.14 3.93
CA TRP A 30 17.61 -28.32 2.99
C TRP A 30 18.69 -27.24 3.13
N GLY A 31 19.94 -27.61 2.86
CA GLY A 31 21.07 -26.69 2.81
C GLY A 31 21.61 -26.29 4.19
N GLY A 32 22.01 -25.03 4.33
CA GLY A 32 22.65 -24.48 5.53
C GLY A 32 21.66 -24.05 6.62
N ALA A 33 22.10 -23.11 7.47
CA ALA A 33 21.34 -22.59 8.61
C ALA A 33 19.96 -22.01 8.23
N ALA A 34 19.06 -21.86 9.21
CA ALA A 34 17.80 -21.16 9.02
C ALA A 34 18.03 -19.72 8.48
N GLY A 35 17.13 -19.25 7.63
CA GLY A 35 17.20 -17.96 6.95
C GLY A 35 18.15 -17.92 5.74
N THR A 36 18.86 -19.01 5.42
CA THR A 36 19.72 -19.08 4.24
C THR A 36 19.04 -19.83 3.10
N GLY A 37 19.06 -19.22 1.91
CA GLY A 37 18.49 -19.80 0.69
C GLY A 37 19.19 -21.08 0.23
N VAL A 38 18.56 -21.77 -0.71
CA VAL A 38 18.99 -23.09 -1.17
C VAL A 38 18.64 -23.31 -2.65
N SER A 39 19.48 -24.03 -3.39
CA SER A 39 19.11 -24.62 -4.67
C SER A 39 18.69 -26.06 -4.44
N ILE A 40 17.44 -26.40 -4.77
CA ILE A 40 16.86 -27.72 -4.55
C ILE A 40 16.64 -28.39 -5.89
N SER A 41 17.21 -29.59 -6.08
CA SER A 41 16.97 -30.35 -7.29
C SER A 41 15.68 -31.17 -7.18
N TYR A 42 14.91 -31.28 -8.27
CA TYR A 42 13.73 -32.14 -8.33
C TYR A 42 13.69 -32.95 -9.63
N SER A 43 13.07 -34.13 -9.61
CA SER A 43 12.95 -35.00 -10.78
C SER A 43 11.62 -35.74 -10.85
N PHE A 44 11.28 -36.22 -12.06
CA PHE A 44 10.07 -37.00 -12.32
C PHE A 44 10.44 -38.44 -12.77
N PRO A 45 10.43 -39.40 -11.84
CA PRO A 45 10.62 -40.83 -12.10
C PRO A 45 9.71 -41.37 -13.20
N TRP A 46 10.18 -42.39 -13.93
CA TRP A 46 9.41 -43.14 -14.95
C TRP A 46 8.83 -42.33 -16.12
N THR A 47 9.29 -41.10 -16.35
CA THR A 47 8.83 -40.23 -17.46
C THR A 47 9.67 -40.35 -18.73
N THR A 48 10.98 -40.59 -18.59
CA THR A 48 11.95 -40.63 -19.70
C THR A 48 12.84 -41.87 -19.71
N SER A 49 13.01 -42.55 -18.57
CA SER A 49 13.75 -43.80 -18.44
C SER A 49 12.84 -44.90 -17.87
N SER A 50 12.91 -46.11 -18.41
CA SER A 50 12.06 -47.23 -17.98
C SER A 50 12.40 -47.75 -16.58
N ASN A 51 13.53 -47.35 -15.99
CA ASN A 51 14.07 -47.93 -14.76
C ASN A 51 14.50 -46.81 -13.79
N ALA A 52 13.54 -46.13 -13.15
CA ALA A 52 13.85 -45.32 -11.98
C ALA A 52 14.39 -46.24 -10.86
N VAL A 53 15.44 -45.82 -10.17
CA VAL A 53 16.05 -46.58 -9.07
C VAL A 53 15.73 -45.89 -7.74
N TYR A 54 15.36 -46.69 -6.75
CA TYR A 54 15.07 -46.27 -5.39
C TYR A 54 15.85 -47.20 -4.45
N THR A 55 16.78 -46.66 -3.67
CA THR A 55 17.58 -47.47 -2.75
C THR A 55 18.07 -46.62 -1.58
N GLY A 56 18.19 -47.20 -0.39
CA GLY A 56 18.70 -46.48 0.77
C GLY A 56 19.84 -47.23 1.46
N PRO A 57 20.36 -46.68 2.57
CA PRO A 57 21.35 -47.35 3.39
C PRO A 57 20.92 -48.77 3.77
N GLY A 58 21.76 -49.77 3.47
CA GLY A 58 21.43 -51.18 3.71
C GLY A 58 20.47 -51.81 2.69
N GLY A 59 20.12 -51.11 1.61
CA GLY A 59 19.26 -51.59 0.52
C GLY A 59 17.77 -51.33 0.74
N VAL A 60 17.37 -50.76 1.88
CA VAL A 60 15.99 -50.40 2.20
C VAL A 60 15.77 -48.93 1.85
N TYR A 61 14.76 -48.64 1.03
CA TYR A 61 14.44 -47.29 0.61
C TYR A 61 13.59 -46.54 1.63
N SER A 62 12.48 -47.15 2.03
CA SER A 62 11.46 -46.63 2.94
C SER A 62 10.68 -47.80 3.56
N ASP A 63 9.92 -47.54 4.61
CA ASP A 63 9.12 -48.58 5.29
C ASP A 63 7.89 -49.02 4.46
N LEU A 64 7.33 -48.12 3.63
CA LEU A 64 6.15 -48.39 2.81
C LEU A 64 6.50 -49.00 1.43
N ASP A 65 7.78 -49.02 1.06
CA ASP A 65 8.30 -49.60 -0.18
C ASP A 65 7.54 -49.13 -1.44
N GLU A 66 7.27 -47.82 -1.52
CA GLU A 66 6.35 -47.21 -2.49
C GLU A 66 6.72 -47.51 -3.95
N ALA A 67 8.02 -47.56 -4.25
CA ALA A 67 8.53 -47.83 -5.58
C ALA A 67 8.30 -49.28 -6.05
N ASN A 68 8.03 -50.21 -5.12
CA ASN A 68 7.74 -51.61 -5.41
C ASN A 68 6.28 -51.99 -5.13
N ALA A 69 5.41 -51.00 -4.84
CA ALA A 69 3.98 -51.22 -4.69
C ALA A 69 3.37 -51.80 -5.98
N ALA A 70 2.20 -52.43 -5.85
CA ALA A 70 1.52 -53.13 -6.95
C ALA A 70 1.26 -52.24 -8.18
N GLN A 71 1.04 -50.94 -7.98
CA GLN A 71 1.03 -49.93 -9.04
C GLN A 71 1.93 -48.77 -8.63
N HIS A 72 2.76 -48.31 -9.57
CA HIS A 72 3.57 -47.11 -9.43
C HIS A 72 3.86 -46.57 -10.84
N TYR A 73 3.85 -45.25 -10.99
CA TYR A 73 4.10 -44.61 -12.30
C TYR A 73 4.43 -43.12 -12.15
N GLY A 74 5.06 -42.56 -13.18
CA GLY A 74 5.43 -41.15 -13.23
C GLY A 74 4.25 -40.22 -13.50
N LEU A 75 4.43 -38.95 -13.13
CA LEU A 75 3.50 -37.87 -13.46
C LEU A 75 3.47 -37.63 -14.98
N ASN A 76 2.28 -37.38 -15.54
CA ASN A 76 2.13 -36.93 -16.92
C ASN A 76 2.51 -35.43 -17.07
N ALA A 77 2.51 -34.90 -18.30
CA ALA A 77 2.93 -33.52 -18.57
C ALA A 77 2.12 -32.44 -17.83
N VAL A 78 0.80 -32.64 -17.65
CA VAL A 78 -0.07 -31.70 -16.93
C VAL A 78 0.28 -31.70 -15.44
N GLN A 79 0.46 -32.88 -14.85
CA GLN A 79 0.84 -33.05 -13.46
C GLN A 79 2.25 -32.53 -13.18
N GLN A 80 3.20 -32.74 -14.09
CA GLN A 80 4.54 -32.18 -14.00
C GLN A 80 4.50 -30.65 -13.99
N THR A 81 3.71 -30.04 -14.89
CA THR A 81 3.51 -28.58 -14.93
C THR A 81 2.93 -28.06 -13.61
N ALA A 82 1.93 -28.75 -13.06
CA ALA A 82 1.35 -28.41 -11.77
C ALA A 82 2.37 -28.49 -10.62
N ALA A 83 3.17 -29.56 -10.56
CA ALA A 83 4.22 -29.72 -9.55
C ALA A 83 5.31 -28.64 -9.66
N GLN A 84 5.70 -28.27 -10.88
CA GLN A 84 6.64 -27.17 -11.14
C GLN A 84 6.09 -25.83 -10.65
N SER A 85 4.81 -25.55 -10.95
CA SER A 85 4.13 -24.34 -10.47
C SER A 85 4.00 -24.31 -8.95
N ALA A 86 3.71 -25.45 -8.31
CA ALA A 86 3.63 -25.56 -6.85
C ALA A 86 5.00 -25.32 -6.18
N LEU A 87 6.09 -25.87 -6.72
CA LEU A 87 7.46 -25.54 -6.29
C LEU A 87 7.79 -24.06 -6.50
N GLN A 88 7.35 -23.49 -7.63
CA GLN A 88 7.54 -22.08 -7.92
C GLN A 88 6.76 -21.19 -6.94
N ALA A 89 5.58 -21.60 -6.46
CA ALA A 89 4.82 -20.86 -5.46
C ALA A 89 5.61 -20.69 -4.14
N TRP A 90 6.32 -21.73 -3.69
CA TRP A 90 7.25 -21.62 -2.57
C TRP A 90 8.47 -20.76 -2.87
N ALA A 91 9.02 -20.86 -4.09
CA ALA A 91 10.16 -20.05 -4.53
C ALA A 91 9.82 -18.57 -4.75
N ASN A 92 8.55 -18.23 -4.99
CA ASN A 92 8.10 -16.84 -5.10
C ASN A 92 8.25 -16.13 -3.75
N VAL A 93 8.02 -16.84 -2.63
CA VAL A 93 7.95 -16.25 -1.29
C VAL A 93 9.24 -16.39 -0.48
N ALA A 94 10.11 -17.34 -0.81
CA ALA A 94 11.38 -17.58 -0.11
C ALA A 94 12.54 -17.84 -1.06
N ASN A 95 13.79 -17.74 -0.58
CA ASN A 95 15.00 -17.95 -1.39
C ASN A 95 15.28 -19.43 -1.70
N ILE A 96 14.32 -20.08 -2.35
CA ILE A 96 14.42 -21.42 -2.89
C ILE A 96 14.63 -21.29 -4.39
N THR A 97 15.61 -22.01 -4.93
CA THR A 97 15.85 -22.10 -6.38
C THR A 97 15.58 -23.53 -6.85
N PRO A 98 14.37 -23.84 -7.35
CA PRO A 98 14.04 -25.16 -7.86
C PRO A 98 14.82 -25.44 -9.16
N GLN A 99 15.46 -26.60 -9.24
CA GLN A 99 16.21 -27.04 -10.42
C GLN A 99 15.74 -28.42 -10.87
N GLN A 100 15.05 -28.48 -12.02
CA GLN A 100 14.69 -29.78 -12.58
C GLN A 100 15.93 -30.51 -13.07
N VAL A 101 16.03 -31.79 -12.72
CA VAL A 101 17.02 -32.72 -13.26
C VAL A 101 16.34 -33.97 -13.80
N GLN A 102 17.04 -34.69 -14.68
CA GLN A 102 16.52 -35.94 -15.21
C GLN A 102 16.61 -37.05 -14.16
N ASP A 103 15.53 -37.81 -14.03
CA ASP A 103 15.52 -39.04 -13.21
C ASP A 103 16.13 -40.20 -14.00
N THR A 104 17.27 -40.69 -13.52
CA THR A 104 18.07 -41.75 -14.15
C THR A 104 18.58 -42.73 -13.10
N PRO A 105 19.07 -43.92 -13.49
CA PRO A 105 19.66 -44.88 -12.56
C PRO A 105 20.86 -44.38 -11.73
N THR A 106 21.41 -43.20 -12.04
CA THR A 106 22.61 -42.65 -11.37
C THR A 106 22.45 -41.21 -10.91
N SER A 107 21.34 -40.54 -11.23
CA SER A 107 21.09 -39.13 -10.93
C SER A 107 19.60 -38.93 -10.74
N VAL A 108 19.22 -38.30 -9.63
CA VAL A 108 17.83 -37.98 -9.26
C VAL A 108 17.78 -36.55 -8.74
N GLY A 109 16.59 -36.04 -8.42
CA GLY A 109 16.41 -34.83 -7.61
C GLY A 109 16.43 -35.14 -6.11
N ASP A 110 16.58 -34.11 -5.28
CA ASP A 110 16.36 -34.19 -3.82
C ASP A 110 14.87 -34.38 -3.50
N ILE A 111 14.00 -33.90 -4.39
CA ILE A 111 12.56 -34.11 -4.36
C ILE A 111 12.17 -34.91 -5.60
N ARG A 112 11.65 -36.13 -5.44
CA ARG A 112 11.08 -36.91 -6.55
C ARG A 112 9.58 -37.03 -6.34
N LEU A 113 8.81 -36.84 -7.40
CA LEU A 113 7.35 -36.92 -7.36
C LEU A 113 6.86 -38.08 -8.23
N ALA A 114 6.08 -38.99 -7.65
CA ALA A 114 5.50 -40.12 -8.39
C ALA A 114 4.22 -40.68 -7.76
N PHE A 115 3.47 -41.48 -8.53
CA PHE A 115 2.31 -42.21 -8.03
C PHE A 115 2.70 -43.56 -7.44
N THR A 116 1.99 -43.99 -6.40
CA THR A 116 2.10 -45.33 -5.79
C THR A 116 0.76 -45.84 -5.27
N SER A 117 0.57 -47.15 -5.30
CA SER A 117 -0.54 -47.85 -4.63
C SER A 117 -0.18 -48.33 -3.23
N ALA A 118 1.00 -48.00 -2.70
CA ALA A 118 1.23 -48.10 -1.27
C ALA A 118 0.19 -47.25 -0.54
N SER A 119 -0.17 -47.63 0.68
CA SER A 119 -1.19 -46.92 1.45
C SER A 119 -0.58 -46.31 2.69
N ASN A 120 -0.78 -45.02 2.87
CA ASN A 120 -0.58 -44.33 4.13
C ASN A 120 -1.93 -43.77 4.61
N SER A 121 -2.07 -43.61 5.92
CA SER A 121 -3.29 -43.11 6.54
C SER A 121 -3.05 -41.75 7.18
N VAL A 122 -4.01 -40.85 7.02
CA VAL A 122 -4.07 -39.62 7.80
C VAL A 122 -4.43 -39.93 9.26
N SER A 123 -4.25 -38.97 10.16
CA SER A 123 -4.40 -39.14 11.61
C SER A 123 -5.80 -39.60 12.06
N ASP A 124 -6.84 -39.40 11.24
CA ASP A 124 -8.22 -39.87 11.50
C ASP A 124 -8.51 -41.29 10.95
N GLY A 125 -7.52 -41.94 10.34
CA GLY A 125 -7.63 -43.28 9.74
C GLY A 125 -8.11 -43.31 8.29
N GLY A 126 -8.37 -42.15 7.67
CA GLY A 126 -8.66 -42.03 6.24
C GLY A 126 -7.47 -42.36 5.35
N ALA A 127 -7.73 -42.61 4.05
CA ALA A 127 -6.66 -42.78 3.06
C ALA A 127 -6.07 -41.42 2.68
N ALA A 128 -4.73 -41.29 2.71
CA ALA A 128 -4.06 -40.06 2.33
C ALA A 128 -4.14 -39.81 0.81
N TRP A 129 -4.22 -38.52 0.41
CA TRP A 129 -4.08 -38.12 -1.00
C TRP A 129 -2.65 -38.39 -1.49
N GLY A 130 -1.68 -38.08 -0.64
CA GLY A 130 -0.26 -38.31 -0.82
C GLY A 130 0.45 -38.18 0.53
N TRP A 131 1.77 -38.32 0.51
CA TRP A 131 2.63 -38.01 1.65
C TRP A 131 4.02 -37.63 1.13
N ALA A 132 4.74 -36.87 1.94
CA ALA A 132 6.14 -36.57 1.69
C ALA A 132 7.01 -36.81 2.92
N SER A 133 8.28 -37.08 2.69
CA SER A 133 9.27 -37.13 3.77
C SER A 133 9.92 -35.76 3.96
N PHE A 134 10.23 -35.41 5.21
CA PHE A 134 11.00 -34.21 5.53
C PHE A 134 12.41 -34.24 4.92
N PRO A 135 13.09 -33.08 4.81
CA PRO A 135 14.50 -33.02 4.45
C PRO A 135 15.37 -33.91 5.37
N ASP A 136 16.19 -34.77 4.77
CA ASP A 136 17.05 -35.72 5.50
C ASP A 136 18.41 -35.84 4.80
N SER A 137 19.50 -35.88 5.58
CA SER A 137 20.89 -35.97 5.10
C SER A 137 21.40 -37.41 4.90
N TYR A 138 20.62 -38.40 5.34
CA TYR A 138 21.01 -39.80 5.40
C TYR A 138 20.12 -40.71 4.53
N TYR A 139 18.81 -40.51 4.58
CA TYR A 139 17.84 -41.30 3.83
C TYR A 139 17.50 -40.63 2.48
N PRO A 140 17.74 -41.29 1.34
CA PRO A 140 17.38 -40.77 0.02
C PRO A 140 15.88 -40.60 -0.23
N SER A 141 15.03 -41.11 0.66
CA SER A 141 13.60 -40.84 0.66
C SER A 141 13.26 -39.45 1.19
N GLY A 142 14.17 -38.76 1.88
CA GLY A 142 13.95 -37.41 2.38
C GLY A 142 13.65 -36.44 1.24
N GLY A 143 12.53 -35.72 1.32
CA GLY A 143 12.04 -34.84 0.27
C GLY A 143 11.13 -35.49 -0.78
N ASP A 144 11.08 -36.81 -0.91
CA ASP A 144 10.23 -37.46 -1.91
C ASP A 144 8.74 -37.30 -1.59
N VAL A 145 7.96 -37.10 -2.65
CA VAL A 145 6.49 -36.96 -2.62
C VAL A 145 5.86 -38.14 -3.35
N TRP A 146 5.03 -38.87 -2.63
CA TRP A 146 4.25 -39.99 -3.17
C TRP A 146 2.78 -39.62 -3.25
N ILE A 147 2.18 -39.79 -4.43
CA ILE A 147 0.77 -39.51 -4.69
C ILE A 147 0.01 -40.84 -4.78
N SER A 148 -1.13 -40.94 -4.10
CA SER A 148 -1.96 -42.13 -4.13
C SER A 148 -2.52 -42.39 -5.52
N THR A 149 -2.46 -43.64 -6.00
CA THR A 149 -3.16 -44.06 -7.24
C THR A 149 -4.68 -44.05 -7.11
N ALA A 150 -5.22 -43.85 -5.90
CA ALA A 150 -6.64 -43.71 -5.65
C ALA A 150 -7.19 -42.29 -5.94
N VAL A 151 -6.33 -41.32 -6.27
CA VAL A 151 -6.75 -39.97 -6.67
C VAL A 151 -7.55 -40.05 -7.98
N THR A 152 -8.81 -39.64 -7.92
CA THR A 152 -9.76 -39.72 -9.06
C THR A 152 -9.96 -38.39 -9.78
N SER A 153 -9.67 -37.26 -9.13
CA SER A 153 -9.77 -35.93 -9.76
C SER A 153 -8.72 -35.77 -10.84
N THR A 154 -9.13 -35.27 -12.00
CA THR A 154 -8.24 -34.98 -13.13
C THR A 154 -7.86 -33.50 -13.22
N ASP A 155 -8.34 -32.66 -12.30
CA ASP A 155 -8.04 -31.23 -12.30
C ASP A 155 -6.77 -30.94 -11.50
N TRP A 156 -5.79 -30.33 -12.13
CA TRP A 156 -4.48 -29.98 -11.57
C TRP A 156 -4.17 -28.48 -11.72
N ALA A 157 -5.19 -27.67 -12.09
CA ALA A 157 -5.05 -26.24 -12.20
C ALA A 157 -4.91 -25.57 -10.82
N SER A 158 -4.34 -24.37 -10.79
CA SER A 158 -4.28 -23.55 -9.57
C SER A 158 -5.68 -23.37 -8.97
N GLY A 159 -5.79 -23.53 -7.65
CA GLY A 159 -7.07 -23.52 -6.93
C GLY A 159 -7.84 -24.85 -6.94
N SER A 160 -7.36 -25.88 -7.64
CA SER A 160 -7.91 -27.23 -7.52
C SER A 160 -7.37 -27.95 -6.28
N TYR A 161 -8.12 -28.94 -5.79
CA TYR A 161 -7.69 -29.77 -4.66
C TYR A 161 -6.36 -30.48 -4.93
N ASN A 162 -6.13 -31.01 -6.14
CA ASN A 162 -4.85 -31.69 -6.44
C ASN A 162 -3.68 -30.70 -6.44
N TYR A 163 -3.90 -29.46 -6.90
CA TYR A 163 -2.85 -28.44 -6.88
C TYR A 163 -2.54 -27.98 -5.45
N MET A 164 -3.57 -27.72 -4.64
CA MET A 164 -3.41 -27.43 -3.21
C MET A 164 -2.63 -28.55 -2.51
N SER A 165 -2.98 -29.82 -2.76
CA SER A 165 -2.28 -30.97 -2.17
C SER A 165 -0.82 -31.06 -2.64
N LEU A 166 -0.51 -30.72 -3.90
CA LEU A 166 0.89 -30.63 -4.33
C LEU A 166 1.67 -29.57 -3.55
N ILE A 167 1.12 -28.38 -3.35
CA ILE A 167 1.78 -27.34 -2.54
C ILE A 167 1.99 -27.85 -1.11
N HIS A 168 0.98 -28.50 -0.53
CA HIS A 168 1.03 -29.10 0.80
C HIS A 168 2.16 -30.13 0.93
N GLU A 169 2.20 -31.15 0.08
CA GLU A 169 3.24 -32.19 0.15
C GLU A 169 4.64 -31.61 -0.11
N LEU A 170 4.75 -30.62 -0.99
CA LEU A 170 6.00 -29.89 -1.19
C LEU A 170 6.40 -29.06 0.03
N GLY A 171 5.44 -28.55 0.81
CA GLY A 171 5.69 -27.93 2.10
C GLY A 171 6.41 -28.88 3.06
N HIS A 172 5.94 -30.13 3.17
CA HIS A 172 6.63 -31.19 3.92
C HIS A 172 8.03 -31.48 3.38
N ALA A 173 8.16 -31.66 2.05
CA ALA A 173 9.44 -31.88 1.40
C ALA A 173 10.44 -30.72 1.59
N LEU A 174 9.94 -29.53 1.94
CA LEU A 174 10.71 -28.34 2.27
C LEU A 174 10.92 -28.14 3.78
N GLY A 175 10.31 -28.94 4.64
CA GLY A 175 10.53 -28.90 6.09
C GLY A 175 9.37 -28.35 6.93
N LEU A 176 8.18 -28.16 6.35
CA LEU A 176 7.00 -27.70 7.09
C LEU A 176 6.16 -28.87 7.60
N LYS A 177 5.78 -28.89 8.87
CA LYS A 177 4.85 -29.89 9.45
C LYS A 177 3.41 -29.39 9.46
N HIS A 178 2.47 -30.28 9.76
CA HIS A 178 1.09 -29.88 10.03
C HIS A 178 0.99 -29.04 11.31
N PRO A 179 0.09 -28.04 11.38
CA PRO A 179 -0.02 -27.11 12.52
C PRO A 179 -0.59 -27.74 13.81
N PHE A 180 -1.11 -28.97 13.73
CA PHE A 180 -1.75 -29.70 14.81
C PHE A 180 -0.92 -30.88 15.33
N GLU A 181 0.23 -31.17 14.73
CA GLU A 181 1.11 -32.29 15.10
C GLU A 181 2.31 -31.81 15.93
N ASP A 182 2.87 -32.72 16.74
CA ASP A 182 4.10 -32.67 17.57
C ASP A 182 4.78 -31.30 17.84
N GLY A 183 5.20 -31.09 19.09
CA GLY A 183 5.94 -29.89 19.48
C GLY A 183 5.01 -28.70 19.76
N THR A 184 5.28 -27.56 19.14
CA THR A 184 4.39 -26.38 19.23
C THR A 184 3.19 -26.58 18.30
N VAL A 185 1.98 -26.28 18.79
CA VAL A 185 0.72 -26.37 18.02
C VAL A 185 -0.05 -25.06 18.11
N ASP A 186 -0.88 -24.77 17.10
CA ASP A 186 -1.79 -23.62 17.10
C ASP A 186 -3.19 -24.00 16.59
N MET A 187 -3.96 -24.65 17.46
CA MET A 187 -5.29 -25.17 17.09
C MET A 187 -6.30 -24.07 16.70
N ALA A 188 -6.09 -22.82 17.12
CA ALA A 188 -6.96 -21.71 16.71
C ALA A 188 -6.80 -21.38 15.22
N HIS A 189 -5.60 -21.60 14.68
CA HIS A 189 -5.23 -21.31 13.30
C HIS A 189 -4.90 -22.57 12.48
N ALA A 190 -5.18 -23.77 13.01
CA ALA A 190 -4.95 -25.06 12.34
C ALA A 190 -6.00 -25.37 11.26
N ASN A 191 -6.28 -24.41 10.37
CA ASN A 191 -7.20 -24.55 9.25
C ASN A 191 -6.64 -23.83 8.00
N ARG A 192 -7.21 -24.15 6.84
CA ARG A 192 -6.74 -23.68 5.52
C ARG A 192 -6.82 -22.17 5.28
N GLN A 193 -7.44 -21.39 6.17
CA GLN A 193 -7.39 -19.92 6.08
C GLN A 193 -5.99 -19.40 6.41
N TYR A 194 -5.27 -20.05 7.31
CA TYR A 194 -3.96 -19.60 7.83
C TYR A 194 -2.79 -20.41 7.29
N SER A 195 -3.00 -21.70 7.04
CA SER A 195 -1.96 -22.60 6.55
C SER A 195 -2.54 -23.66 5.62
N ILE A 196 -1.94 -23.79 4.43
CA ILE A 196 -2.23 -24.89 3.50
C ILE A 196 -1.81 -26.25 4.07
N MET A 197 -0.95 -26.25 5.09
CA MET A 197 -0.54 -27.44 5.85
C MET A 197 -1.65 -27.95 6.80
N ALA A 198 -2.80 -27.28 6.89
CA ALA A 198 -3.91 -27.76 7.69
C ALA A 198 -4.83 -28.75 6.95
N TYR A 199 -5.53 -29.60 7.70
CA TYR A 199 -6.56 -30.50 7.18
C TYR A 199 -7.95 -29.89 7.22
N ASP A 200 -8.24 -29.10 8.26
CA ASP A 200 -9.53 -28.45 8.40
C ASP A 200 -9.70 -27.37 7.34
N ASP A 201 -10.85 -27.38 6.66
CA ASP A 201 -11.23 -26.34 5.71
C ASP A 201 -11.31 -24.97 6.38
N ALA A 202 -11.07 -23.92 5.59
CA ALA A 202 -11.22 -22.56 6.10
C ALA A 202 -12.68 -22.33 6.57
N PRO A 203 -12.90 -21.56 7.66
CA PRO A 203 -14.24 -21.12 8.03
C PRO A 203 -14.94 -20.48 6.83
N ASN A 204 -16.25 -20.73 6.68
CA ASN A 204 -17.05 -20.15 5.60
C ASN A 204 -16.50 -20.45 4.19
N SER A 205 -15.80 -21.58 3.95
CA SER A 205 -15.24 -21.88 2.63
C SER A 205 -16.13 -22.71 1.72
N LYS A 206 -17.33 -23.12 2.17
CA LYS A 206 -18.21 -23.96 1.35
C LYS A 206 -18.97 -23.10 0.35
N TYR A 207 -18.61 -23.21 -0.91
CA TYR A 207 -19.26 -22.49 -2.01
C TYR A 207 -20.36 -23.34 -2.66
N VAL A 208 -21.40 -22.67 -3.16
CA VAL A 208 -22.47 -23.29 -3.93
C VAL A 208 -22.61 -22.57 -5.25
N SER A 209 -22.58 -23.33 -6.34
CA SER A 209 -22.76 -22.86 -7.72
C SER A 209 -23.98 -23.51 -8.33
N ILE A 210 -24.79 -22.72 -9.04
CA ILE A 210 -26.02 -23.13 -9.72
C ILE A 210 -25.87 -22.83 -11.22
N THR A 211 -25.97 -23.87 -12.05
CA THR A 211 -25.93 -23.74 -13.51
C THR A 211 -27.32 -23.91 -14.10
N ASP A 212 -27.75 -22.95 -14.93
CA ASP A 212 -28.94 -23.10 -15.78
C ASP A 212 -28.59 -23.97 -17.01
N THR A 213 -29.31 -25.08 -17.17
CA THR A 213 -29.09 -26.05 -18.25
C THR A 213 -29.99 -25.81 -19.47
N GLY A 214 -30.85 -24.79 -19.44
CA GLY A 214 -31.89 -24.52 -20.43
C GLY A 214 -33.13 -25.43 -20.30
N HIS A 215 -33.05 -26.51 -19.51
CA HIS A 215 -34.16 -27.44 -19.23
C HIS A 215 -34.44 -27.60 -17.72
N GLY A 216 -33.77 -26.82 -16.89
CA GLY A 216 -33.78 -26.90 -15.43
C GLY A 216 -32.45 -26.40 -14.86
N TYR A 217 -32.17 -26.70 -13.60
CA TYR A 217 -30.96 -26.28 -12.92
C TYR A 217 -30.15 -27.48 -12.43
N SER A 218 -28.84 -27.39 -12.53
CA SER A 218 -27.92 -28.24 -11.78
C SER A 218 -27.19 -27.39 -10.74
N TRP A 219 -26.72 -28.04 -9.68
CA TRP A 219 -25.96 -27.36 -8.63
C TRP A 219 -24.80 -28.24 -8.18
N GLU A 220 -23.77 -27.59 -7.65
CA GLU A 220 -22.67 -28.24 -6.97
C GLU A 220 -22.30 -27.47 -5.70
N ALA A 221 -21.72 -28.17 -4.74
CA ALA A 221 -21.17 -27.56 -3.55
C ALA A 221 -19.81 -28.16 -3.25
N TYR A 222 -18.82 -27.30 -3.04
CA TYR A 222 -17.44 -27.69 -2.80
C TYR A 222 -16.77 -26.67 -1.87
N TYR A 223 -15.69 -27.09 -1.22
CA TYR A 223 -14.87 -26.18 -0.42
C TYR A 223 -13.90 -25.43 -1.32
N ILE A 224 -13.82 -24.13 -1.12
CA ILE A 224 -12.77 -23.29 -1.69
C ILE A 224 -11.49 -23.58 -0.93
N VAL A 225 -10.44 -23.95 -1.67
CA VAL A 225 -9.13 -24.31 -1.12
C VAL A 225 -8.10 -23.26 -1.49
N PRO A 226 -7.01 -23.13 -0.70
CA PRO A 226 -5.91 -22.24 -1.03
C PRO A 226 -5.31 -22.48 -2.41
N ASP A 227 -5.03 -21.40 -3.15
CA ASP A 227 -4.28 -21.45 -4.41
C ASP A 227 -2.82 -20.97 -4.30
N THR A 228 -2.43 -20.44 -3.14
CA THR A 228 -1.05 -20.08 -2.77
C THR A 228 -0.69 -20.63 -1.39
N PRO A 229 0.60 -20.64 -1.00
CA PRO A 229 0.96 -20.66 0.42
C PRO A 229 0.22 -19.54 1.16
N MET A 230 -0.26 -19.83 2.36
CA MET A 230 -1.04 -18.90 3.19
C MET A 230 -0.13 -18.09 4.12
N VAL A 231 -0.68 -17.10 4.81
CA VAL A 231 0.08 -16.13 5.64
C VAL A 231 1.10 -16.80 6.58
N TYR A 232 0.73 -17.90 7.26
CA TYR A 232 1.63 -18.56 8.21
C TYR A 232 2.64 -19.48 7.52
N ASP A 233 2.24 -20.08 6.38
CA ASP A 233 3.14 -20.85 5.53
C ASP A 233 4.30 -19.98 5.03
N ILE A 234 3.97 -18.76 4.58
CA ILE A 234 4.97 -17.80 4.09
C ILE A 234 5.92 -17.38 5.22
N ALA A 235 5.41 -17.10 6.41
CA ALA A 235 6.25 -16.76 7.56
C ALA A 235 7.21 -17.91 7.92
N ALA A 236 6.72 -19.15 7.94
CA ALA A 236 7.51 -20.32 8.29
C ALA A 236 8.57 -20.65 7.23
N ILE A 237 8.20 -20.64 5.94
CA ILE A 237 9.14 -20.95 4.86
C ILE A 237 10.22 -19.86 4.70
N GLN A 238 9.87 -18.59 4.94
CA GLN A 238 10.84 -17.49 4.97
C GLN A 238 11.77 -17.59 6.18
N TYR A 239 11.30 -18.09 7.32
CA TYR A 239 12.20 -18.41 8.43
C TYR A 239 13.21 -19.52 8.04
N LEU A 240 12.76 -20.56 7.34
CA LEU A 240 13.64 -21.63 6.89
C LEU A 240 14.68 -21.14 5.86
N TYR A 241 14.24 -20.46 4.81
CA TYR A 241 15.06 -20.23 3.61
C TYR A 241 15.39 -18.76 3.35
N GLY A 242 14.87 -17.83 4.13
CA GLY A 242 15.02 -16.39 3.91
C GLY A 242 14.02 -15.84 2.90
N VAL A 243 13.76 -14.54 2.99
CA VAL A 243 12.77 -13.80 2.20
C VAL A 243 13.22 -13.63 0.75
N ASN A 244 12.34 -13.90 -0.22
CA ASN A 244 12.57 -13.55 -1.62
C ASN A 244 12.20 -12.09 -1.91
N THR A 245 13.20 -11.22 -2.00
CA THR A 245 13.00 -9.78 -2.22
C THR A 245 12.94 -9.38 -3.71
N SER A 246 12.70 -10.32 -4.63
CA SER A 246 12.69 -10.07 -6.08
C SER A 246 11.36 -10.39 -6.76
N TYR A 247 10.46 -11.08 -6.07
CA TYR A 247 9.14 -11.41 -6.61
C TYR A 247 8.21 -10.20 -6.51
N ASN A 248 7.59 -9.82 -7.62
CA ASN A 248 6.68 -8.67 -7.71
C ASN A 248 7.26 -7.33 -7.23
N SER A 249 8.58 -7.13 -7.22
CA SER A 249 9.22 -5.92 -6.65
C SER A 249 9.01 -4.60 -7.44
N GLY A 250 7.97 -4.51 -8.27
CA GLY A 250 7.60 -3.32 -9.03
C GLY A 250 6.27 -2.76 -8.54
N ASN A 251 5.68 -1.82 -9.26
CA ASN A 251 4.34 -1.34 -8.91
C ASN A 251 3.30 -2.32 -9.45
N ASN A 252 2.62 -3.04 -8.56
CA ASN A 252 1.72 -4.12 -8.89
C ASN A 252 0.26 -3.73 -8.64
N THR A 253 -0.65 -4.26 -9.45
CA THR A 253 -2.10 -4.12 -9.21
C THR A 253 -2.73 -5.50 -9.16
N TYR A 254 -3.31 -5.82 -8.01
CA TYR A 254 -4.00 -7.07 -7.71
C TYR A 254 -5.50 -6.89 -7.99
N THR A 255 -6.02 -7.61 -8.97
CA THR A 255 -7.43 -7.61 -9.34
C THR A 255 -8.02 -9.03 -9.27
N PHE A 256 -9.34 -9.09 -9.14
CA PHE A 256 -10.07 -10.34 -8.92
C PHE A 256 -11.27 -10.44 -9.87
N ASP A 257 -11.73 -11.66 -10.13
CA ASP A 257 -12.97 -11.89 -10.88
C ASP A 257 -14.14 -11.97 -9.89
N PRO A 258 -15.18 -11.11 -9.99
CA PRO A 258 -16.32 -11.09 -9.07
C PRO A 258 -17.20 -12.35 -9.10
N HIS A 259 -16.90 -13.32 -9.98
CA HIS A 259 -17.64 -14.59 -10.07
C HIS A 259 -16.78 -15.81 -9.79
N THR A 260 -15.49 -15.65 -9.50
CA THR A 260 -14.58 -16.78 -9.25
C THR A 260 -14.15 -16.76 -7.78
N PRO A 261 -14.74 -17.62 -6.93
CA PRO A 261 -14.35 -17.70 -5.52
C PRO A 261 -12.90 -18.19 -5.38
N PHE A 262 -12.19 -17.68 -4.38
CA PHE A 262 -10.79 -18.00 -4.15
C PHE A 262 -10.44 -17.96 -2.65
N LEU A 263 -9.26 -18.46 -2.32
CA LEU A 263 -8.62 -18.29 -1.02
C LEU A 263 -7.11 -18.19 -1.25
N ARG A 264 -6.47 -17.08 -0.91
CA ARG A 264 -5.05 -16.85 -1.21
C ARG A 264 -4.37 -15.83 -0.34
N THR A 265 -3.05 -15.73 -0.45
CA THR A 265 -2.23 -14.71 0.22
C THR A 265 -1.34 -13.98 -0.78
N ILE A 266 -1.24 -12.65 -0.64
CA ILE A 266 -0.32 -11.81 -1.41
C ILE A 266 1.07 -11.85 -0.77
N TRP A 267 2.07 -12.18 -1.58
CA TRP A 267 3.48 -11.87 -1.32
C TRP A 267 3.95 -10.86 -2.38
N ASP A 268 4.47 -9.73 -1.91
CA ASP A 268 5.06 -8.68 -2.71
C ASP A 268 6.36 -8.20 -2.05
N ALA A 269 7.44 -8.07 -2.82
CA ALA A 269 8.74 -7.66 -2.32
C ALA A 269 8.93 -6.14 -2.28
N GLY A 270 8.00 -5.37 -2.81
CA GLY A 270 7.96 -3.91 -2.69
C GLY A 270 7.60 -3.24 -4.01
N GLY A 271 7.32 -1.95 -3.94
CA GLY A 271 6.68 -1.27 -5.05
C GLY A 271 5.85 -0.12 -4.54
N ASN A 272 4.91 0.31 -5.36
CA ASN A 272 3.74 1.05 -4.90
C ASN A 272 2.52 0.32 -5.43
N ASP A 273 1.92 -0.50 -4.58
CA ASP A 273 1.05 -1.60 -4.95
C ASP A 273 -0.41 -1.28 -4.65
N THR A 274 -1.31 -1.89 -5.41
CA THR A 274 -2.74 -1.61 -5.33
C THR A 274 -3.55 -2.89 -5.27
N ILE A 275 -4.43 -3.01 -4.27
CA ILE A 275 -5.55 -3.97 -4.30
C ILE A 275 -6.76 -3.26 -4.93
N SER A 276 -7.32 -3.83 -5.99
CA SER A 276 -8.43 -3.22 -6.73
C SER A 276 -9.58 -4.19 -6.95
N VAL A 277 -10.75 -3.81 -6.44
CA VAL A 277 -12.05 -4.45 -6.68
C VAL A 277 -12.96 -3.54 -7.50
N ALA A 278 -12.38 -2.66 -8.34
CA ALA A 278 -13.12 -1.69 -9.15
C ALA A 278 -14.22 -2.31 -10.06
N ASN A 279 -14.10 -3.60 -10.38
CA ASN A 279 -15.07 -4.38 -11.16
C ASN A 279 -16.18 -5.05 -10.31
N PHE A 280 -16.18 -4.89 -8.99
CA PHE A 280 -17.17 -5.47 -8.08
C PHE A 280 -18.35 -4.51 -7.86
N SER A 281 -19.53 -5.09 -7.68
CA SER A 281 -20.74 -4.35 -7.32
C SER A 281 -21.21 -4.61 -5.88
N ASN A 282 -20.73 -5.69 -5.27
CA ASN A 282 -20.91 -5.96 -3.84
C ASN A 282 -19.92 -5.14 -3.02
N GLY A 283 -20.30 -4.79 -1.80
CA GLY A 283 -19.39 -4.13 -0.86
C GLY A 283 -18.32 -5.11 -0.35
N CYS A 284 -17.06 -4.74 -0.49
CA CYS A 284 -15.89 -5.48 -0.04
C CYS A 284 -15.25 -4.81 1.18
N VAL A 285 -14.45 -5.56 1.92
CA VAL A 285 -13.56 -5.03 2.96
C VAL A 285 -12.12 -5.27 2.51
N ILE A 286 -11.37 -4.20 2.28
CA ILE A 286 -9.95 -4.25 1.94
C ILE A 286 -9.17 -3.74 3.15
N ASP A 287 -8.38 -4.62 3.76
CA ASP A 287 -7.45 -4.30 4.85
C ASP A 287 -6.01 -4.42 4.33
N LEU A 288 -5.30 -3.30 4.27
CA LEU A 288 -3.93 -3.21 3.78
C LEU A 288 -2.89 -3.56 4.85
N THR A 289 -3.31 -3.98 6.04
CA THR A 289 -2.41 -4.31 7.15
C THR A 289 -1.66 -5.63 6.88
N PRO A 290 -0.33 -5.67 7.02
CA PRO A 290 0.43 -6.91 6.84
C PRO A 290 0.03 -7.98 7.85
N GLY A 291 -0.21 -9.22 7.40
CA GLY A 291 -0.67 -10.33 8.22
C GLY A 291 -2.19 -10.38 8.44
N HIS A 292 -2.94 -9.41 7.92
CA HIS A 292 -4.40 -9.38 8.01
C HIS A 292 -5.07 -9.97 6.76
N TYR A 293 -6.39 -10.06 6.82
CA TYR A 293 -7.23 -10.60 5.76
C TYR A 293 -8.27 -9.57 5.31
N SER A 294 -8.38 -9.43 4.00
CA SER A 294 -9.48 -8.74 3.33
C SER A 294 -10.64 -9.71 3.09
N SER A 295 -11.84 -9.16 2.93
CA SER A 295 -13.04 -9.91 2.52
C SER A 295 -13.53 -9.41 1.16
N ILE A 296 -13.17 -10.13 0.10
CA ILE A 296 -13.54 -9.78 -1.28
C ILE A 296 -14.88 -10.45 -1.59
N HIS A 297 -15.97 -9.69 -1.49
CA HIS A 297 -17.31 -10.27 -1.35
C HIS A 297 -17.82 -10.95 -2.63
N ILE A 298 -17.74 -12.28 -2.66
CA ILE A 298 -18.21 -13.17 -3.73
C ILE A 298 -19.21 -14.17 -3.13
N PRO A 299 -20.51 -13.85 -3.10
CA PRO A 299 -21.52 -14.70 -2.48
C PRO A 299 -21.74 -15.99 -3.27
N SER A 300 -22.03 -17.07 -2.55
CA SER A 300 -22.59 -18.29 -3.14
C SER A 300 -23.92 -18.02 -3.85
N ASP A 301 -24.24 -18.84 -4.86
CA ASP A 301 -25.52 -18.72 -5.54
C ASP A 301 -26.70 -19.00 -4.61
N VAL A 302 -27.69 -18.11 -4.63
CA VAL A 302 -28.93 -18.23 -3.85
C VAL A 302 -30.14 -18.26 -4.77
N ARG A 303 -30.93 -19.35 -4.71
CA ARG A 303 -32.19 -19.51 -5.44
C ARG A 303 -33.26 -20.10 -4.54
N THR A 304 -34.42 -19.45 -4.48
CA THR A 304 -35.58 -19.92 -3.72
C THR A 304 -36.66 -20.55 -4.60
N ASP A 305 -36.51 -20.45 -5.93
CA ASP A 305 -37.45 -20.86 -6.97
C ASP A 305 -37.12 -22.22 -7.61
N ILE A 306 -36.05 -22.88 -7.17
CA ILE A 306 -35.67 -24.23 -7.62
C ILE A 306 -36.44 -25.27 -6.80
N ASP A 307 -37.09 -26.21 -7.50
CA ASP A 307 -37.56 -27.45 -6.89
C ASP A 307 -36.35 -28.37 -6.67
N TRP A 308 -35.81 -28.33 -5.45
CA TRP A 308 -34.66 -29.12 -5.03
C TRP A 308 -34.95 -30.62 -4.88
N GLY A 309 -36.19 -31.06 -5.17
CA GLY A 309 -36.63 -32.43 -4.95
C GLY A 309 -36.61 -32.81 -3.47
N SER A 310 -36.23 -34.05 -3.17
CA SER A 310 -36.22 -34.58 -1.79
C SER A 310 -34.97 -34.20 -0.96
N THR A 311 -34.01 -33.50 -1.55
CA THR A 311 -32.76 -33.10 -0.90
C THR A 311 -32.67 -31.58 -0.87
N PRO A 312 -32.66 -30.92 0.31
CA PRO A 312 -32.48 -29.48 0.37
C PRO A 312 -31.14 -29.08 -0.27
N PRO A 313 -31.03 -27.87 -0.84
CA PRO A 313 -29.76 -27.40 -1.36
C PRO A 313 -28.72 -27.39 -0.25
N PRO A 314 -27.44 -27.68 -0.55
CA PRO A 314 -26.37 -27.37 0.36
C PRO A 314 -26.44 -25.87 0.69
N VAL A 315 -26.33 -25.53 1.96
CA VAL A 315 -26.16 -24.13 2.36
C VAL A 315 -24.70 -23.79 2.12
N GLY A 316 -24.45 -22.94 1.11
CA GLY A 316 -23.16 -22.30 0.92
C GLY A 316 -22.90 -21.36 2.08
N THR A 317 -21.71 -21.43 2.66
CA THR A 317 -21.25 -20.52 3.70
C THR A 317 -20.22 -19.53 3.18
N TYR A 318 -19.70 -19.74 1.96
CA TYR A 318 -18.77 -18.82 1.32
C TYR A 318 -19.45 -17.58 0.78
N ASP A 319 -18.89 -16.45 1.19
CA ASP A 319 -19.24 -15.09 0.79
C ASP A 319 -18.00 -14.20 0.58
N GLY A 320 -16.81 -14.80 0.52
CA GLY A 320 -15.54 -14.07 0.46
C GLY A 320 -15.07 -13.52 1.81
N THR A 321 -15.65 -13.92 2.94
CA THR A 321 -15.12 -13.53 4.26
C THR A 321 -13.70 -14.05 4.46
N ASN A 322 -12.75 -13.13 4.67
CA ASN A 322 -11.32 -13.39 4.95
C ASN A 322 -10.63 -14.28 3.89
N ASP A 323 -10.92 -14.05 2.62
CA ASP A 323 -10.43 -14.86 1.50
C ASP A 323 -9.07 -14.40 0.93
N LEU A 324 -8.64 -13.18 1.25
CA LEU A 324 -7.39 -12.60 0.77
C LEU A 324 -6.49 -12.16 1.93
N GLY A 325 -5.45 -12.94 2.22
CA GLY A 325 -4.41 -12.56 3.17
C GLY A 325 -3.33 -11.65 2.56
N ILE A 326 -2.69 -10.83 3.39
CA ILE A 326 -1.42 -10.16 3.06
C ILE A 326 -0.33 -10.81 3.93
N ALA A 327 0.76 -11.29 3.34
CA ALA A 327 1.84 -11.89 4.11
C ALA A 327 2.51 -10.88 5.06
N PHE A 328 3.08 -11.35 6.16
CA PHE A 328 3.85 -10.48 7.07
C PHE A 328 5.02 -9.81 6.32
N GLY A 329 5.23 -8.52 6.60
CA GLY A 329 6.32 -7.74 6.01
C GLY A 329 6.07 -7.23 4.59
N VAL A 330 4.96 -7.60 3.95
CA VAL A 330 4.49 -7.00 2.69
C VAL A 330 3.84 -5.65 2.99
N VAL A 331 4.15 -4.62 2.21
CA VAL A 331 3.44 -3.33 2.26
C VAL A 331 2.63 -3.21 0.99
N ILE A 332 1.33 -2.92 1.13
CA ILE A 332 0.46 -2.53 0.02
C ILE A 332 0.00 -1.11 0.31
N GLU A 333 0.26 -0.18 -0.60
CA GLU A 333 0.04 1.24 -0.39
C GLU A 333 -1.39 1.67 -0.73
N ASN A 334 -2.05 1.01 -1.68
CA ASN A 334 -3.25 1.58 -2.29
C ASN A 334 -4.44 0.59 -2.32
N ALA A 335 -5.65 1.13 -2.19
CA ALA A 335 -6.89 0.36 -2.33
C ALA A 335 -7.90 1.08 -3.22
N ILE A 336 -8.52 0.34 -4.13
CA ILE A 336 -9.60 0.82 -5.00
C ILE A 336 -10.85 -0.06 -4.79
N GLY A 337 -11.89 0.53 -4.22
CA GLY A 337 -13.23 -0.05 -4.06
C GLY A 337 -13.99 -0.21 -5.39
N GLY A 338 -15.12 -0.90 -5.32
CA GLY A 338 -16.03 -1.17 -6.42
C GLY A 338 -17.17 -0.15 -6.51
N SER A 339 -18.33 -0.60 -7.01
CA SER A 339 -19.54 0.22 -6.99
C SER A 339 -20.43 -0.02 -5.76
N GLY A 340 -20.04 -0.96 -4.90
CA GLY A 340 -20.71 -1.32 -3.65
C GLY A 340 -20.39 -0.35 -2.50
N ASN A 341 -20.84 -0.67 -1.30
CA ASN A 341 -20.44 0.06 -0.08
C ASN A 341 -19.20 -0.62 0.49
N ASP A 342 -18.03 -0.09 0.20
CA ASP A 342 -16.75 -0.70 0.57
C ASP A 342 -16.21 -0.15 1.89
N THR A 343 -15.42 -0.97 2.58
CA THR A 343 -14.59 -0.53 3.70
C THR A 343 -13.12 -0.68 3.30
N LEU A 344 -12.39 0.42 3.24
CA LEU A 344 -10.98 0.48 2.89
C LEU A 344 -10.18 0.90 4.12
N LEU A 345 -9.36 0.00 4.63
CA LEU A 345 -8.50 0.21 5.80
C LEU A 345 -7.05 0.28 5.33
N GLY A 346 -6.43 1.43 5.52
CA GLY A 346 -5.01 1.68 5.33
C GLY A 346 -4.15 0.99 6.38
N ASN A 347 -2.85 1.30 6.38
CA ASN A 347 -1.86 0.71 7.26
C ASN A 347 -1.00 1.79 7.93
N GLY A 348 0.32 1.60 8.01
CA GLY A 348 1.25 2.52 8.68
C GLY A 348 2.05 3.41 7.73
N VAL A 349 1.85 3.27 6.41
CA VAL A 349 2.47 4.10 5.37
C VAL A 349 1.42 4.99 4.71
N ALA A 350 1.85 5.96 3.90
CA ALA A 350 0.92 6.80 3.16
C ALA A 350 0.09 5.96 2.18
N ASN A 351 -1.24 5.98 2.33
CA ASN A 351 -2.17 5.22 1.50
C ASN A 351 -3.00 6.09 0.56
N HIS A 352 -3.28 5.57 -0.64
CA HIS A 352 -4.30 6.13 -1.54
C HIS A 352 -5.54 5.26 -1.53
N LEU A 353 -6.65 5.78 -1.00
CA LEU A 353 -7.90 5.06 -0.82
C LEU A 353 -8.98 5.65 -1.72
N GLN A 354 -9.43 4.88 -2.71
CA GLN A 354 -10.47 5.28 -3.67
C GLN A 354 -11.72 4.43 -3.51
N GLY A 355 -12.78 4.97 -2.91
CA GLY A 355 -14.04 4.23 -2.68
C GLY A 355 -14.87 3.96 -3.94
N ASN A 356 -14.72 4.77 -5.00
CA ASN A 356 -15.55 4.72 -6.21
C ASN A 356 -17.06 4.91 -5.97
N GLY A 357 -17.89 3.89 -6.20
CA GLY A 357 -19.34 3.98 -6.05
C GLY A 357 -19.78 3.84 -4.59
N GLY A 358 -21.08 3.66 -4.36
CA GLY A 358 -21.63 3.43 -3.01
C GLY A 358 -21.33 4.50 -1.94
N SER A 359 -21.57 4.12 -0.69
CA SER A 359 -21.23 4.87 0.52
C SER A 359 -20.15 4.10 1.28
N ASN A 360 -18.93 4.61 1.26
CA ASN A 360 -17.77 3.86 1.73
C ASN A 360 -17.29 4.31 3.11
N VAL A 361 -16.50 3.45 3.75
CA VAL A 361 -15.73 3.77 4.96
C VAL A 361 -14.26 3.72 4.58
N LEU A 362 -13.55 4.83 4.72
CA LEU A 362 -12.11 4.93 4.43
C LEU A 362 -11.40 5.32 5.73
N ASP A 363 -10.52 4.47 6.21
CA ASP A 363 -9.66 4.75 7.36
C ASP A 363 -8.20 4.70 6.90
N GLY A 364 -7.49 5.83 6.95
CA GLY A 364 -6.08 5.87 6.51
C GLY A 364 -5.13 5.12 7.44
N GLY A 365 -5.47 5.02 8.73
CA GLY A 365 -4.58 4.44 9.72
C GLY A 365 -3.49 5.42 10.16
N GLY A 366 -2.22 5.05 9.98
CA GLY A 366 -1.08 5.92 10.25
C GLY A 366 -0.33 6.20 8.96
N GLY A 367 0.21 7.41 8.84
CA GLY A 367 0.81 7.84 7.57
C GLY A 367 0.33 9.25 7.25
N ILE A 368 0.47 9.63 5.99
CA ILE A 368 -0.21 10.82 5.44
C ILE A 368 -1.08 10.31 4.30
N ASP A 369 -2.37 10.14 4.60
CA ASP A 369 -3.27 9.37 3.75
C ASP A 369 -4.12 10.27 2.86
N THR A 370 -4.39 9.77 1.66
CA THR A 370 -5.14 10.48 0.62
C THR A 370 -6.40 9.73 0.26
N ALA A 371 -7.56 10.34 0.51
CA ALA A 371 -8.82 9.87 -0.07
C ALA A 371 -8.95 10.42 -1.50
N VAL A 372 -9.19 9.53 -2.46
CA VAL A 372 -9.15 9.83 -3.91
C VAL A 372 -10.55 9.83 -4.51
N TYR A 373 -10.88 10.91 -5.23
CA TYR A 373 -12.16 11.15 -5.90
C TYR A 373 -11.94 11.42 -7.38
N THR A 374 -12.74 10.79 -8.23
CA THR A 374 -12.60 10.88 -9.70
C THR A 374 -13.25 12.11 -10.32
N GLY A 375 -14.07 12.84 -9.55
CA GLY A 375 -14.67 14.11 -9.97
C GLY A 375 -13.89 15.33 -9.46
N ASN A 376 -14.23 16.49 -10.00
CA ASN A 376 -13.74 17.79 -9.53
C ASN A 376 -14.24 18.11 -8.11
N PHE A 377 -13.51 18.94 -7.36
CA PHE A 377 -13.89 19.38 -6.01
C PHE A 377 -15.34 19.88 -5.92
N SER A 378 -15.79 20.65 -6.92
CA SER A 378 -17.15 21.22 -6.99
C SER A 378 -18.28 20.17 -7.11
N ALA A 379 -17.97 18.92 -7.46
CA ALA A 379 -18.93 17.83 -7.52
C ALA A 379 -19.28 17.28 -6.13
N TYR A 380 -18.53 17.64 -5.09
CA TYR A 380 -18.66 17.07 -3.75
C TYR A 380 -19.03 18.11 -2.70
N SER A 381 -19.71 17.65 -1.65
CA SER A 381 -19.92 18.38 -0.40
C SER A 381 -19.15 17.67 0.70
N ILE A 382 -18.31 18.41 1.42
CA ILE A 382 -17.44 17.85 2.46
C ILE A 382 -17.81 18.48 3.80
N ALA A 383 -17.91 17.65 4.85
CA ALA A 383 -18.24 18.11 6.20
C ALA A 383 -17.34 17.45 7.23
N ALA A 384 -16.83 18.23 8.19
CA ALA A 384 -16.08 17.69 9.32
C ALA A 384 -17.01 16.92 10.29
N THR A 385 -16.50 15.86 10.88
CA THR A 385 -17.13 15.07 11.94
C THR A 385 -16.29 15.15 13.22
N SER A 386 -16.66 14.43 14.28
CA SER A 386 -15.87 14.35 15.51
C SER A 386 -14.53 13.61 15.33
N THR A 387 -14.41 12.78 14.29
CA THR A 387 -13.29 11.85 14.11
C THR A 387 -12.65 11.93 12.71
N GLY A 388 -13.15 12.81 11.85
CA GLY A 388 -12.66 12.96 10.48
C GLY A 388 -13.63 13.75 9.62
N TYR A 389 -14.04 13.20 8.49
CA TYR A 389 -14.86 13.91 7.49
C TYR A 389 -15.92 13.00 6.87
N THR A 390 -16.90 13.62 6.22
CA THR A 390 -17.75 12.94 5.24
C THR A 390 -17.66 13.67 3.92
N VAL A 391 -17.58 12.92 2.82
CA VAL A 391 -17.60 13.45 1.45
C VAL A 391 -18.83 12.89 0.75
N THR A 392 -19.68 13.77 0.24
CA THR A 392 -20.96 13.40 -0.40
C THR A 392 -20.96 13.87 -1.83
N LEU A 393 -21.32 12.99 -2.78
CA LEU A 393 -21.48 13.39 -4.17
C LEU A 393 -22.76 14.22 -4.35
N ASN A 394 -22.64 15.42 -4.91
CA ASN A 394 -23.76 16.37 -5.02
C ASN A 394 -24.87 15.85 -5.95
N SER A 395 -24.50 15.14 -7.02
CA SER A 395 -25.47 14.55 -7.97
C SER A 395 -26.18 13.32 -7.42
N ASN A 396 -25.64 12.69 -6.38
CA ASN A 396 -26.22 11.54 -5.70
C ASN A 396 -25.88 11.55 -4.20
N PRO A 397 -26.69 12.22 -3.35
CA PRO A 397 -26.42 12.30 -1.93
C PRO A 397 -26.45 10.97 -1.16
N ALA A 398 -26.89 9.87 -1.80
CA ALA A 398 -26.78 8.53 -1.26
C ALA A 398 -25.38 7.92 -1.45
N GLN A 399 -24.50 8.54 -2.24
CA GLN A 399 -23.07 8.24 -2.28
C GLN A 399 -22.36 9.16 -1.31
N LYS A 400 -22.06 8.62 -0.13
CA LYS A 400 -21.47 9.35 0.98
C LYS A 400 -20.41 8.51 1.65
N ASP A 401 -19.18 8.99 1.56
CA ASP A 401 -18.04 8.38 2.23
C ASP A 401 -17.88 8.94 3.64
N THR A 402 -17.41 8.07 4.53
CA THR A 402 -16.96 8.44 5.88
C THR A 402 -15.46 8.23 5.95
N LEU A 403 -14.74 9.30 6.31
CA LEU A 403 -13.28 9.33 6.34
C LEU A 403 -12.80 9.45 7.78
N THR A 404 -11.85 8.62 8.18
CA THR A 404 -11.07 8.74 9.42
C THR A 404 -9.58 8.65 9.12
N SER A 405 -8.76 9.36 9.89
CA SER A 405 -7.30 9.34 9.71
C SER A 405 -6.89 9.66 8.25
N ILE A 406 -7.57 10.63 7.63
CA ILE A 406 -7.26 11.11 6.28
C ILE A 406 -6.77 12.54 6.39
N GLU A 407 -5.59 12.82 5.83
CA GLU A 407 -4.96 14.13 5.89
C GLU A 407 -5.01 14.90 4.57
N ARG A 408 -5.34 14.22 3.47
CA ARG A 408 -5.40 14.79 2.11
C ARG A 408 -6.64 14.31 1.35
N LEU A 409 -7.18 15.19 0.51
CA LEU A 409 -8.27 14.87 -0.42
C LEU A 409 -7.79 15.15 -1.84
N ALA A 410 -7.78 14.14 -2.70
CA ALA A 410 -7.46 14.27 -4.11
C ALA A 410 -8.72 14.24 -4.97
N PHE A 411 -8.87 15.24 -5.83
CA PHE A 411 -9.94 15.38 -6.81
C PHE A 411 -9.34 15.42 -8.22
N ALA A 412 -10.18 15.32 -9.25
CA ALA A 412 -9.73 15.38 -10.64
C ALA A 412 -9.07 16.70 -11.04
N ASP A 413 -9.31 17.78 -10.29
CA ASP A 413 -8.82 19.13 -10.53
C ASP A 413 -7.88 19.64 -9.42
N GLY A 414 -7.34 18.75 -8.59
CA GLY A 414 -6.29 19.10 -7.63
C GLY A 414 -6.32 18.29 -6.34
N THR A 415 -5.26 18.44 -5.54
CA THR A 415 -5.14 17.82 -4.21
C THR A 415 -5.09 18.87 -3.11
N MET A 416 -5.89 18.64 -2.07
CA MET A 416 -6.02 19.51 -0.92
C MET A 416 -5.40 18.85 0.32
N ALA A 417 -4.48 19.55 0.99
CA ALA A 417 -4.03 19.20 2.33
C ALA A 417 -4.99 19.78 3.39
N LEU A 418 -5.31 18.96 4.41
CA LEU A 418 -6.20 19.35 5.49
C LEU A 418 -5.47 20.01 6.67
N ASN A 419 -4.14 19.96 6.69
CA ASN A 419 -3.30 20.65 7.66
C ASN A 419 -1.87 20.85 7.15
N VAL A 420 -1.09 21.62 7.90
CA VAL A 420 0.28 22.02 7.52
C VAL A 420 1.31 20.88 7.55
N ASN A 421 1.01 19.76 8.22
CA ASN A 421 1.90 18.61 8.28
C ASN A 421 1.65 17.63 7.12
N SER A 422 0.57 17.81 6.35
CA SER A 422 0.17 16.91 5.26
C SER A 422 0.30 17.51 3.87
N LEU A 423 1.21 18.48 3.71
CA LEU A 423 1.42 19.20 2.44
C LEU A 423 2.03 18.32 1.34
N ALA A 424 2.72 17.23 1.71
CA ALA A 424 3.19 16.17 0.83
C ALA A 424 2.96 14.82 1.51
N GLU A 425 2.99 13.74 0.73
CA GLU A 425 2.86 12.37 1.24
C GLU A 425 4.08 11.96 2.08
N ASP A 426 5.29 12.37 1.67
CA ASP A 426 6.49 12.18 2.48
C ASP A 426 6.58 13.28 3.56
N PRO A 427 6.63 12.93 4.87
CA PRO A 427 6.71 13.90 5.95
C PRO A 427 7.95 14.81 5.87
N THR A 428 9.07 14.31 5.37
CA THR A 428 10.31 15.11 5.25
C THR A 428 10.16 16.17 4.15
N GLN A 429 9.58 15.80 3.02
CA GLN A 429 9.23 16.72 1.95
C GLN A 429 8.17 17.70 2.40
N ALA A 430 7.15 17.25 3.16
CA ALA A 430 6.11 18.11 3.71
C ALA A 430 6.70 19.23 4.58
N GLN A 431 7.73 18.93 5.38
CA GLN A 431 8.46 19.94 6.17
C GLN A 431 9.18 20.98 5.30
N TYR A 432 9.80 20.57 4.20
CA TYR A 432 10.44 21.52 3.27
C TYR A 432 9.42 22.31 2.45
N VAL A 433 8.29 21.71 2.06
CA VAL A 433 7.17 22.41 1.42
C VAL A 433 6.60 23.46 2.37
N GLN A 434 6.38 23.09 3.64
CA GLN A 434 5.95 24.01 4.70
C GLN A 434 6.93 25.18 4.81
N LEU A 435 8.23 24.90 4.91
CA LEU A 435 9.24 25.94 5.05
C LEU A 435 9.29 26.86 3.82
N ALA A 436 9.31 26.29 2.62
CA ALA A 436 9.30 27.07 1.38
C ALA A 436 8.06 27.98 1.31
N GLN A 437 6.87 27.47 1.60
CA GLN A 437 5.66 28.28 1.67
C GLN A 437 5.75 29.37 2.75
N LYS A 438 6.35 29.11 3.91
CA LYS A 438 6.60 30.16 4.92
C LYS A 438 7.44 31.31 4.36
N PHE A 439 8.43 31.04 3.51
CA PHE A 439 9.18 32.11 2.85
C PHE A 439 8.27 32.93 1.93
N TYR A 440 7.51 32.32 1.04
CA TYR A 440 6.63 33.07 0.14
C TYR A 440 5.56 33.86 0.90
N VAL A 441 4.95 33.27 1.94
CA VAL A 441 3.98 33.95 2.80
C VAL A 441 4.63 35.10 3.58
N ALA A 442 5.80 34.89 4.19
CA ALA A 442 6.42 35.90 5.05
C ALA A 442 7.03 37.06 4.27
N TYR A 443 7.68 36.81 3.13
CA TYR A 443 8.29 37.87 2.33
C TYR A 443 7.29 38.54 1.39
N PHE A 444 6.37 37.78 0.80
CA PHE A 444 5.54 38.27 -0.30
C PHE A 444 4.04 38.26 -0.02
N GLY A 445 3.60 37.69 1.11
CA GLY A 445 2.18 37.58 1.46
C GLY A 445 1.36 36.71 0.51
N ARG A 446 2.00 35.89 -0.35
CA ARG A 446 1.35 35.08 -1.38
C ARG A 446 1.84 33.64 -1.35
N PRO A 447 1.13 32.71 -2.00
CA PRO A 447 1.61 31.35 -2.27
C PRO A 447 2.83 31.32 -3.18
N ALA A 448 3.66 30.29 -3.04
CA ALA A 448 4.68 29.97 -4.03
C ALA A 448 4.06 29.65 -5.40
N ASP A 449 4.74 29.99 -6.49
CA ASP A 449 4.42 29.38 -7.78
C ASP A 449 4.96 27.94 -7.84
N ALA A 450 4.41 27.10 -8.72
CA ALA A 450 4.75 25.67 -8.76
C ALA A 450 6.25 25.40 -8.97
N ASN A 451 6.87 26.13 -9.91
CA ASN A 451 8.30 25.97 -10.21
C ASN A 451 9.18 26.51 -9.08
N GLY A 452 8.82 27.66 -8.51
CA GLY A 452 9.51 28.28 -7.39
C GLY A 452 9.47 27.40 -6.14
N LEU A 453 8.31 26.80 -5.82
CA LEU A 453 8.17 25.85 -4.73
C LEU A 453 9.08 24.64 -4.92
N ALA A 454 8.98 23.97 -6.07
CA ALA A 454 9.77 22.78 -6.38
C ALA A 454 11.29 23.08 -6.32
N ASN A 455 11.70 24.21 -6.88
CA ASN A 455 13.09 24.64 -6.87
C ASN A 455 13.58 24.93 -5.45
N MET A 456 12.79 25.61 -4.64
CA MET A 456 13.15 25.94 -3.27
C MET A 456 13.24 24.71 -2.36
N VAL A 457 12.29 23.78 -2.47
CA VAL A 457 12.33 22.51 -1.73
C VAL A 457 13.61 21.73 -2.09
N ALA A 458 13.96 21.66 -3.38
CA ALA A 458 15.19 21.01 -3.82
C ALA A 458 16.45 21.70 -3.26
N GLN A 459 16.49 23.04 -3.25
CA GLN A 459 17.63 23.79 -2.68
C GLN A 459 17.75 23.61 -1.16
N LEU A 460 16.64 23.66 -0.43
CA LEU A 460 16.62 23.46 1.03
C LEU A 460 17.10 22.05 1.40
N SER A 461 16.60 21.04 0.71
CA SER A 461 17.02 19.65 0.88
C SER A 461 18.50 19.45 0.56
N ALA A 462 18.96 19.95 -0.61
CA ALA A 462 20.37 19.85 -1.02
C ALA A 462 21.33 20.59 -0.07
N ALA A 463 20.88 21.68 0.56
CA ALA A 463 21.66 22.44 1.52
C ALA A 463 21.72 21.78 2.92
N GLY A 464 20.97 20.69 3.16
CA GLY A 464 20.76 20.13 4.50
C GLY A 464 20.18 21.19 5.44
N ALA A 465 19.29 22.04 4.93
CA ALA A 465 18.75 23.16 5.69
C ALA A 465 17.87 22.64 6.85
N PRO A 466 17.86 23.31 8.00
CA PRO A 466 16.85 23.07 9.03
C PRO A 466 15.44 23.29 8.48
N THR A 467 14.46 22.57 9.03
CA THR A 467 13.06 22.64 8.58
C THR A 467 12.20 23.63 9.36
N THR A 468 12.77 24.32 10.35
CA THR A 468 12.08 25.33 11.16
C THR A 468 12.56 26.74 10.84
N ALA A 469 11.69 27.75 11.04
CA ALA A 469 12.04 29.15 10.82
C ALA A 469 13.22 29.60 11.71
N ASP A 470 13.20 29.24 13.00
CA ASP A 470 14.32 29.50 13.93
C ASP A 470 15.61 28.80 13.48
N GLY A 471 15.49 27.57 12.99
CA GLY A 471 16.62 26.84 12.43
C GLY A 471 17.24 27.57 11.25
N ILE A 472 16.42 28.14 10.36
CA ILE A 472 16.90 28.98 9.26
C ILE A 472 17.59 30.26 9.76
N VAL A 473 17.09 30.90 10.81
CA VAL A 473 17.73 32.10 11.41
C VAL A 473 19.13 31.77 11.93
N VAL A 474 19.30 30.61 12.57
CA VAL A 474 20.61 30.15 13.04
C VAL A 474 21.49 29.76 11.85
N ALA A 475 20.98 28.96 10.93
CA ALA A 475 21.72 28.48 9.77
C ALA A 475 22.14 29.61 8.81
N TYR A 476 21.42 30.74 8.77
CA TYR A 476 21.81 31.92 8.00
C TYR A 476 23.23 32.41 8.34
N GLN A 477 23.69 32.19 9.58
CA GLN A 477 25.02 32.62 10.03
C GLN A 477 26.14 31.67 9.60
N THR A 478 25.82 30.40 9.35
CA THR A 478 26.83 29.32 9.22
C THR A 478 26.74 28.53 7.92
N ASN A 479 25.58 28.53 7.25
CA ASN A 479 25.32 27.80 6.01
C ASN A 479 25.16 28.80 4.85
N THR A 480 26.17 28.86 3.98
CA THR A 480 26.21 29.78 2.85
C THR A 480 25.05 29.60 1.87
N ALA A 481 24.59 28.36 1.65
CA ALA A 481 23.48 28.09 0.74
C ALA A 481 22.15 28.61 1.32
N VAL A 482 21.90 28.36 2.61
CA VAL A 482 20.75 28.94 3.33
C VAL A 482 20.81 30.47 3.30
N LYS A 483 21.99 31.05 3.55
CA LYS A 483 22.18 32.50 3.49
C LYS A 483 21.85 33.08 2.10
N GLN A 484 22.36 32.47 1.05
CA GLN A 484 22.09 32.88 -0.33
C GLN A 484 20.61 32.81 -0.68
N LEU A 485 19.92 31.75 -0.23
CA LEU A 485 18.49 31.57 -0.44
C LEU A 485 17.66 32.63 0.31
N VAL A 486 17.97 32.89 1.58
CA VAL A 486 17.30 33.96 2.36
C VAL A 486 17.54 35.34 1.75
N ASP A 487 18.79 35.63 1.35
CA ASP A 487 19.14 36.90 0.73
C ASP A 487 18.49 37.08 -0.65
N SER A 488 18.23 36.01 -1.40
CA SER A 488 17.56 36.10 -2.70
C SER A 488 16.10 36.53 -2.56
N PHE A 489 15.39 36.08 -1.52
CA PHE A 489 14.01 36.52 -1.23
C PHE A 489 13.99 37.96 -0.74
N GLY A 490 14.82 38.28 0.26
CA GLY A 490 14.85 39.60 0.89
C GLY A 490 15.26 40.73 -0.06
N ASN A 491 16.17 40.45 -0.99
CA ASN A 491 16.66 41.41 -2.00
C ASN A 491 15.96 41.28 -3.36
N SER A 492 14.91 40.45 -3.47
CA SER A 492 14.17 40.30 -4.72
C SER A 492 13.50 41.60 -5.14
N GLU A 493 13.22 41.74 -6.44
CA GLU A 493 12.47 42.88 -6.96
C GLU A 493 11.09 42.99 -6.32
N GLU A 494 10.42 41.86 -6.08
CA GLU A 494 9.11 41.82 -5.42
C GLU A 494 9.17 42.31 -3.97
N SER A 495 10.16 41.85 -3.20
CA SER A 495 10.42 42.39 -1.85
C SER A 495 10.68 43.90 -1.90
N ALA A 496 11.53 44.33 -2.83
CA ALA A 496 11.85 45.75 -2.99
C ALA A 496 10.62 46.60 -3.35
N VAL A 497 9.66 46.07 -4.13
CA VAL A 497 8.40 46.74 -4.47
C VAL A 497 7.46 46.81 -3.26
N LEU A 498 7.31 45.70 -2.52
CA LEU A 498 6.43 45.64 -1.34
C LEU A 498 6.91 46.52 -0.19
N TYR A 499 8.23 46.67 -0.05
CA TYR A 499 8.85 47.35 1.08
C TYR A 499 9.66 48.59 0.68
N LYS A 500 9.34 49.21 -0.47
CA LYS A 500 10.10 50.35 -1.02
C LYS A 500 10.04 51.57 -0.11
N GLY A 501 11.19 52.10 0.30
CA GLY A 501 11.31 53.45 0.88
C GLY A 501 10.69 53.62 2.27
N THR A 502 10.51 52.52 3.01
CA THR A 502 9.90 52.51 4.33
C THR A 502 10.97 52.44 5.42
N SER A 503 10.72 53.15 6.53
CA SER A 503 11.59 53.07 7.71
C SER A 503 11.65 51.63 8.24
N ASN A 504 12.63 51.28 9.09
CA ASN A 504 12.65 49.94 9.71
C ASN A 504 11.36 49.67 10.50
N HIS A 505 10.75 50.71 11.07
CA HIS A 505 9.43 50.66 11.67
C HIS A 505 8.35 50.21 10.69
N ASP A 506 8.18 50.92 9.58
CA ASP A 506 7.15 50.65 8.60
C ASP A 506 7.34 49.28 7.93
N PHE A 507 8.59 48.87 7.71
CA PHE A 507 8.94 47.53 7.22
C PHE A 507 8.45 46.42 8.14
N VAL A 508 8.72 46.53 9.45
CA VAL A 508 8.24 45.55 10.45
C VAL A 508 6.71 45.54 10.50
N VAL A 509 6.07 46.71 10.48
CA VAL A 509 4.59 46.81 10.46
C VAL A 509 4.02 46.10 9.24
N SER A 510 4.61 46.28 8.05
CA SER A 510 4.16 45.60 6.83
C SER A 510 4.27 44.08 6.93
N ILE A 511 5.37 43.54 7.48
CA ILE A 511 5.50 42.09 7.70
C ILE A 511 4.41 41.60 8.65
N PHE A 512 4.19 42.29 9.78
CA PHE A 512 3.15 41.89 10.74
C PHE A 512 1.75 41.90 10.15
N VAL A 513 1.41 42.90 9.33
CA VAL A 513 0.11 42.95 8.67
C VAL A 513 -0.06 41.79 7.69
N HIS A 514 0.92 41.55 6.81
CA HIS A 514 0.81 40.49 5.81
C HIS A 514 0.95 39.08 6.39
N LEU A 515 1.76 38.89 7.43
CA LEU A 515 2.03 37.57 8.01
C LEU A 515 1.06 37.23 9.15
N LEU A 516 0.76 38.20 10.02
CA LEU A 516 0.00 38.00 11.26
C LEU A 516 -1.37 38.70 11.27
N GLY A 517 -1.78 39.34 10.17
CA GLY A 517 -3.12 39.93 10.02
C GLY A 517 -3.42 41.07 10.98
N ARG A 518 -2.38 41.63 11.62
CA ARG A 518 -2.51 42.68 12.64
C ARG A 518 -1.32 43.61 12.60
N THR A 519 -1.51 44.84 13.07
CA THR A 519 -0.37 45.68 13.40
C THR A 519 0.32 45.12 14.65
N PRO A 520 1.66 45.21 14.73
CA PRO A 520 2.36 44.89 15.98
C PRO A 520 1.89 45.87 17.06
N PRO A 521 1.60 45.41 18.29
CA PRO A 521 1.22 46.31 19.37
C PRO A 521 2.34 47.33 19.62
N GLU A 522 1.97 48.61 19.72
CA GLU A 522 2.92 49.67 20.09
C GLU A 522 3.52 49.34 21.47
N GLY A 523 4.85 49.35 21.58
CA GLY A 523 5.57 48.94 22.78
C GLY A 523 6.72 47.95 22.50
N ASP A 524 7.03 47.11 23.49
CA ASP A 524 8.27 46.31 23.54
C ASP A 524 8.46 45.38 22.33
N GLY A 525 7.41 44.81 21.76
CA GLY A 525 7.50 43.89 20.61
C GLY A 525 7.90 44.57 19.30
N LEU A 526 7.25 45.69 18.95
CA LEU A 526 7.61 46.48 17.77
C LEU A 526 8.99 47.11 17.93
N ASN A 527 9.25 47.70 19.10
CA ASN A 527 10.54 48.31 19.42
C ASN A 527 11.68 47.30 19.36
N PHE A 528 11.46 46.07 19.82
CA PHE A 528 12.44 45.00 19.74
C PHE A 528 12.91 44.76 18.29
N TRP A 529 11.97 44.54 17.37
CA TRP A 529 12.30 44.28 15.96
C TRP A 529 12.94 45.48 15.27
N VAL A 530 12.43 46.69 15.51
CA VAL A 530 12.99 47.91 14.92
C VAL A 530 14.40 48.16 15.42
N ASN A 531 14.65 48.03 16.73
CA ASN A 531 15.99 48.18 17.30
C ASN A 531 16.97 47.12 16.80
N ALA A 532 16.51 45.88 16.58
CA ALA A 532 17.33 44.81 16.01
C ALA A 532 17.79 45.12 14.57
N LEU A 533 16.91 45.74 13.77
CA LEU A 533 17.25 46.20 12.42
C LEU A 533 18.14 47.46 12.43
N ASP A 534 17.81 48.46 13.25
CA ASP A 534 18.55 49.73 13.34
C ASP A 534 19.99 49.54 13.84
N SER A 535 20.21 48.58 14.75
CA SER A 535 21.54 48.23 15.26
C SER A 535 22.36 47.36 14.30
N GLY A 536 21.77 46.88 13.19
CA GLY A 536 22.40 45.95 12.26
C GLY A 536 22.55 44.52 12.79
N GLY A 537 21.94 44.19 13.94
CA GLY A 537 21.96 42.85 14.53
C GLY A 537 21.15 41.82 13.72
N VAL A 538 20.15 42.29 12.96
CA VAL A 538 19.38 41.48 12.01
C VAL A 538 19.35 42.21 10.66
N PRO A 539 19.79 41.60 9.55
CA PRO A 539 19.60 42.20 8.24
C PRO A 539 18.12 42.17 7.85
N ARG A 540 17.64 43.16 7.10
CA ARG A 540 16.26 43.20 6.58
C ARG A 540 15.89 41.91 5.83
N SER A 541 16.86 41.32 5.11
CA SER A 541 16.65 40.06 4.39
C SER A 541 16.33 38.87 5.29
N LEU A 542 16.66 38.89 6.59
CA LEU A 542 16.37 37.79 7.53
C LEU A 542 15.14 38.09 8.43
N ALA A 543 14.69 39.33 8.48
CA ALA A 543 13.68 39.79 9.43
C ALA A 543 12.36 39.02 9.33
N ALA A 544 11.90 38.72 8.12
CA ALA A 544 10.63 38.02 7.92
C ALA A 544 10.64 36.61 8.52
N MET A 545 11.68 35.80 8.25
CA MET A 545 11.80 34.47 8.86
C MET A 545 12.02 34.53 10.38
N ASN A 546 12.70 35.56 10.87
CA ASN A 546 12.89 35.75 12.31
C ASN A 546 11.56 36.07 13.02
N ILE A 547 10.70 36.88 12.39
CA ILE A 547 9.35 37.15 12.89
C ILE A 547 8.48 35.88 12.83
N VAL A 548 8.56 35.07 11.78
CA VAL A 548 7.89 33.75 11.72
C VAL A 548 8.32 32.87 12.88
N GLY A 549 9.63 32.70 13.09
CA GLY A 549 10.18 31.89 14.18
C GLY A 549 9.72 32.40 15.55
N GLY A 550 9.77 33.72 15.77
CA GLY A 550 9.27 34.35 16.97
C GLY A 550 7.76 34.16 17.19
N ALA A 551 6.95 34.14 16.13
CA ALA A 551 5.51 33.88 16.21
C ALA A 551 5.23 32.41 16.58
N GLU A 552 5.92 31.47 15.95
CA GLU A 552 5.74 30.02 16.16
C GLU A 552 6.25 29.55 17.52
N ALA A 553 7.30 30.17 18.06
CA ALA A 553 7.85 29.85 19.37
C ALA A 553 7.10 30.52 20.54
N ASN A 554 6.23 31.50 20.27
CA ASN A 554 5.56 32.28 21.30
C ASN A 554 4.38 31.51 21.92
N THR A 555 4.52 31.13 23.19
CA THR A 555 3.51 30.35 23.91
C THR A 555 2.43 31.19 24.59
N SER A 556 2.48 32.53 24.47
CA SER A 556 1.39 33.41 24.94
C SER A 556 0.10 33.15 24.18
N ASP A 557 -1.04 33.61 24.70
CA ASP A 557 -2.32 33.44 24.01
C ASP A 557 -2.32 34.10 22.62
N GLN A 558 -1.69 35.27 22.48
CA GLN A 558 -1.49 35.90 21.18
C GLN A 558 -0.54 35.10 20.28
N GLY A 559 0.54 34.55 20.85
CA GLY A 559 1.48 33.71 20.09
C GLY A 559 0.83 32.46 19.51
N LYS A 560 -0.08 31.81 20.26
CA LYS A 560 -0.86 30.68 19.75
C LYS A 560 -1.79 31.09 18.60
N ILE A 561 -2.40 32.27 18.68
CA ILE A 561 -3.21 32.84 17.59
C ILE A 561 -2.35 33.09 16.34
N ASP A 562 -1.18 33.69 16.54
CA ASP A 562 -0.23 34.01 15.47
C ASP A 562 0.28 32.71 14.79
N ALA A 563 0.68 31.71 15.57
CA ALA A 563 1.15 30.42 15.05
C ALA A 563 0.05 29.68 14.27
N ALA A 564 -1.19 29.68 14.77
CA ALA A 564 -2.33 29.08 14.07
C ALA A 564 -2.66 29.81 12.76
N LEU A 565 -2.56 31.14 12.74
CA LEU A 565 -2.72 31.94 11.53
C LEU A 565 -1.63 31.60 10.49
N VAL A 566 -0.37 31.55 10.91
CA VAL A 566 0.75 31.16 10.02
C VAL A 566 0.51 29.77 9.43
N ALA A 567 0.13 28.79 10.27
CA ALA A 567 -0.18 27.44 9.81
C ALA A 567 -1.31 27.41 8.77
N ASN A 568 -2.41 28.15 9.00
CA ASN A 568 -3.51 28.22 8.05
C ASN A 568 -3.09 28.88 6.74
N ARG A 569 -2.36 30.00 6.78
CA ARG A 569 -1.88 30.69 5.57
C ARG A 569 -0.91 29.83 4.76
N VAL A 570 -0.02 29.11 5.43
CA VAL A 570 0.91 28.17 4.77
C VAL A 570 0.15 27.01 4.13
N THR A 571 -0.88 26.48 4.79
CA THR A 571 -1.68 25.38 4.23
C THR A 571 -2.51 25.85 3.03
N VAL A 572 -3.19 27.00 3.13
CA VAL A 572 -3.91 27.60 2.00
C VAL A 572 -2.96 27.93 0.84
N ALA A 573 -1.76 28.42 1.14
CA ALA A 573 -0.74 28.67 0.13
C ALA A 573 -0.29 27.37 -0.56
N ALA A 574 -0.08 26.30 0.20
CA ALA A 574 0.25 24.99 -0.34
C ALA A 574 -0.86 24.43 -1.23
N ASN A 575 -2.12 24.48 -0.79
CA ASN A 575 -3.26 24.05 -1.59
C ASN A 575 -3.38 24.87 -2.88
N PHE A 576 -3.22 26.20 -2.81
CA PHE A 576 -3.19 27.04 -3.99
C PHE A 576 -2.12 26.60 -5.00
N THR A 577 -0.90 26.37 -4.53
CA THR A 577 0.19 25.92 -5.40
C THR A 577 -0.05 24.52 -5.94
N ALA A 578 -0.70 23.64 -5.17
CA ALA A 578 -1.06 22.28 -5.60
C ALA A 578 -2.10 22.27 -6.73
N LEU A 579 -2.94 23.30 -6.84
CA LEU A 579 -3.86 23.49 -7.96
C LEU A 579 -3.19 24.01 -9.24
N LEU A 580 -1.90 24.37 -9.21
CA LEU A 580 -1.18 24.85 -10.40
C LEU A 580 -0.55 23.67 -11.15
N ASP A 581 -1.38 22.69 -11.55
CA ASP A 581 -0.93 21.43 -12.13
C ASP A 581 -1.05 21.40 -13.66
N GLN A 582 -1.86 22.29 -14.25
CA GLN A 582 -1.97 22.47 -15.69
C GLN A 582 -1.11 23.62 -16.21
N PRO A 583 -0.62 23.55 -17.47
CA PRO A 583 0.13 24.63 -18.09
C PRO A 583 -0.60 25.98 -18.09
N ALA A 584 -1.93 25.98 -18.22
CA ALA A 584 -2.74 27.20 -18.21
C ALA A 584 -2.79 27.87 -16.83
N GLU A 585 -2.84 27.08 -15.75
CA GLU A 585 -2.84 27.56 -14.37
C GLU A 585 -1.48 28.14 -13.99
N ILE A 586 -0.41 27.42 -14.33
CA ILE A 586 0.97 27.88 -14.16
C ILE A 586 1.19 29.20 -14.92
N ALA A 587 0.72 29.32 -16.15
CA ALA A 587 0.81 30.56 -16.93
C ALA A 587 -0.06 31.68 -16.35
N GLY A 588 -1.22 31.35 -15.79
CA GLY A 588 -2.14 32.28 -15.13
C GLY A 588 -1.54 32.93 -13.89
N TYR A 589 -0.73 32.20 -13.12
CA TYR A 589 -0.06 32.72 -11.93
C TYR A 589 1.32 33.32 -12.25
N SER A 590 1.34 34.38 -13.06
CA SER A 590 2.56 35.08 -13.47
C SER A 590 2.43 36.60 -13.34
N GLY A 591 3.52 37.23 -12.89
CA GLY A 591 3.62 38.69 -12.78
C GLY A 591 2.93 39.31 -11.55
N PHE A 592 3.12 40.62 -11.38
CA PHE A 592 2.69 41.35 -10.19
C PHE A 592 1.18 41.39 -9.96
N ALA A 593 0.38 41.39 -11.03
CA ALA A 593 -1.08 41.41 -10.91
C ALA A 593 -1.62 40.10 -10.33
N ALA A 594 -1.19 38.95 -10.87
CA ALA A 594 -1.56 37.64 -10.33
C ALA A 594 -1.04 37.46 -8.89
N ALA A 595 0.19 37.88 -8.61
CA ALA A 595 0.75 37.90 -7.26
C ALA A 595 -0.09 38.74 -6.28
N ALA A 596 -0.64 39.88 -6.71
CA ALA A 596 -1.53 40.72 -5.90
C ALA A 596 -2.88 40.05 -5.63
N THR A 597 -3.46 39.36 -6.62
CA THR A 597 -4.69 38.58 -6.44
C THR A 597 -4.49 37.44 -5.43
N ALA A 598 -3.38 36.71 -5.52
CA ALA A 598 -3.07 35.63 -4.58
C ALA A 598 -2.78 36.16 -3.15
N ARG A 599 -2.15 37.34 -3.03
CA ARG A 599 -2.02 38.07 -1.76
C ARG A 599 -3.36 38.35 -1.13
N ALA A 600 -4.28 38.95 -1.90
CA ALA A 600 -5.61 39.32 -1.41
C ALA A 600 -6.40 38.10 -0.90
N MET A 601 -6.20 36.92 -1.49
CA MET A 601 -6.74 35.66 -0.98
C MET A 601 -6.14 35.33 0.40
N LEU A 602 -4.81 35.31 0.56
CA LEU A 602 -4.20 35.00 1.87
C LEU A 602 -4.49 36.05 2.95
N ASP A 603 -4.71 37.31 2.58
CA ASP A 603 -4.98 38.40 3.53
C ASP A 603 -6.25 38.16 4.35
N VAL A 604 -7.27 37.49 3.79
CA VAL A 604 -8.52 37.19 4.51
C VAL A 604 -8.46 35.90 5.34
N VAL A 605 -7.38 35.13 5.25
CA VAL A 605 -7.17 33.93 6.09
C VAL A 605 -6.88 34.37 7.52
N THR A 606 -7.56 33.74 8.48
CA THR A 606 -7.40 33.96 9.92
C THR A 606 -7.00 32.66 10.63
N GLN A 607 -6.67 32.73 11.91
CA GLN A 607 -6.41 31.56 12.77
C GLN A 607 -7.60 30.60 12.89
N SER A 608 -8.81 31.07 12.60
CA SER A 608 -10.05 30.29 12.67
C SER A 608 -10.59 29.89 11.30
N THR A 609 -9.85 30.15 10.22
CA THR A 609 -10.25 29.74 8.86
C THR A 609 -10.34 28.21 8.79
N SER A 610 -11.54 27.71 8.44
CA SER A 610 -11.73 26.32 8.05
C SER A 610 -11.06 26.11 6.69
N LEU A 611 -9.93 25.40 6.66
CA LEU A 611 -9.22 25.07 5.42
C LEU A 611 -10.15 24.44 4.39
N LEU A 612 -11.00 23.51 4.85
CA LEU A 612 -11.98 22.82 4.02
C LEU A 612 -12.96 23.76 3.32
N THR A 613 -13.57 24.67 4.08
CA THR A 613 -14.56 25.59 3.51
C THR A 613 -13.88 26.64 2.62
N TYR A 614 -12.66 27.03 2.98
CA TYR A 614 -11.89 28.04 2.27
C TYR A 614 -11.34 27.54 0.93
N GLU A 615 -11.22 26.23 0.73
CA GLU A 615 -10.72 25.64 -0.51
C GLU A 615 -11.50 26.09 -1.76
N SER A 616 -12.83 26.28 -1.64
CA SER A 616 -13.65 26.86 -2.72
C SER A 616 -13.16 28.25 -3.18
N THR A 617 -12.62 29.05 -2.27
CA THR A 617 -12.02 30.37 -2.58
C THR A 617 -10.70 30.20 -3.31
N VAL A 618 -9.88 29.21 -2.94
CA VAL A 618 -8.61 28.87 -3.59
C VAL A 618 -8.84 28.51 -5.06
N TYR A 619 -9.75 27.56 -5.34
CA TYR A 619 -10.14 27.18 -6.71
C TYR A 619 -10.66 28.38 -7.53
N SER A 620 -11.52 29.20 -6.92
CA SER A 620 -12.07 30.39 -7.60
C SER A 620 -10.97 31.40 -7.97
N THR A 621 -9.95 31.53 -7.12
CA THR A 621 -8.83 32.46 -7.31
C THR A 621 -7.95 32.01 -8.48
N VAL A 622 -7.60 30.72 -8.54
CA VAL A 622 -6.83 30.15 -9.67
C VAL A 622 -7.61 30.30 -10.97
N SER A 623 -8.90 29.95 -10.97
CA SER A 623 -9.77 30.05 -12.16
C SER A 623 -9.86 31.48 -12.72
N GLN A 624 -9.91 32.49 -11.84
CA GLN A 624 -9.91 33.90 -12.25
C GLN A 624 -8.59 34.30 -12.93
N MET A 625 -7.46 33.84 -12.42
CA MET A 625 -6.14 34.12 -13.01
C MET A 625 -6.00 33.51 -14.41
N VAL A 626 -6.47 32.27 -14.58
CA VAL A 626 -6.50 31.60 -15.89
C VAL A 626 -7.40 32.35 -16.87
N SER A 627 -8.56 32.84 -16.42
CA SER A 627 -9.50 33.56 -17.29
C SER A 627 -8.94 34.92 -17.75
N ALA A 628 -8.23 35.62 -16.86
CA ALA A 628 -7.62 36.92 -17.16
C ALA A 628 -6.53 36.81 -18.25
N THR A 629 -5.67 35.79 -18.19
CA THR A 629 -4.66 35.55 -19.22
C THR A 629 -5.28 35.20 -20.58
N HIS A 630 -6.37 34.44 -20.61
CA HIS A 630 -7.09 34.18 -21.86
C HIS A 630 -7.68 35.46 -22.48
N ALA A 631 -8.23 36.38 -21.67
CA ALA A 631 -8.76 37.65 -22.16
C ALA A 631 -7.67 38.57 -22.75
N GLU A 632 -6.47 38.57 -22.17
CA GLU A 632 -5.31 39.31 -22.69
C GLU A 632 -4.80 38.73 -24.01
N ILE A 633 -4.80 37.41 -24.19
CA ILE A 633 -4.39 36.73 -25.43
C ILE A 633 -5.41 36.98 -26.57
N VAL A 634 -6.71 37.04 -26.25
CA VAL A 634 -7.79 37.20 -27.24
C VAL A 634 -8.07 38.68 -27.58
N GLY A 635 -7.39 39.63 -26.94
CA GLY A 635 -7.41 41.05 -27.34
C GLY A 635 -8.73 41.77 -27.11
N VAL A 636 -9.56 41.33 -26.16
CA VAL A 636 -10.86 41.96 -25.89
C VAL A 636 -10.67 43.16 -24.95
N SER A 637 -10.14 44.26 -25.46
CA SER A 637 -10.13 45.54 -24.72
C SER A 637 -11.55 46.11 -24.67
N HIS A 638 -12.21 46.06 -23.51
CA HIS A 638 -13.38 46.89 -23.23
C HIS A 638 -12.92 48.34 -23.05
N ALA A 639 -12.75 49.06 -24.17
CA ALA A 639 -12.62 50.51 -24.14
C ALA A 639 -14.00 51.11 -23.81
N SER A 640 -14.16 51.55 -22.56
CA SER A 640 -15.28 52.35 -22.08
C SER A 640 -15.35 53.67 -22.86
N GLY A 641 -16.29 53.76 -23.80
CA GLY A 641 -16.63 54.99 -24.50
C GLY A 641 -17.44 55.92 -23.61
N HIS A 642 -16.79 56.85 -22.92
CA HIS A 642 -17.39 58.12 -22.50
C HIS A 642 -16.64 59.26 -23.20
N GLY A 643 -17.36 59.99 -24.03
CA GLY A 643 -16.81 60.90 -25.02
C GLY A 643 -16.48 62.30 -24.50
N VAL A 644 -15.93 63.11 -25.41
CA VAL A 644 -15.98 64.57 -25.35
C VAL A 644 -16.17 65.07 -26.79
N MET A 645 -17.39 65.55 -27.07
CA MET A 645 -17.63 66.60 -28.07
C MET A 645 -16.96 67.88 -27.59
N LEU A 646 -16.30 68.62 -28.48
CA LEU A 646 -16.33 70.10 -28.53
C LEU A 646 -15.52 70.60 -29.74
N GLY A 647 -16.17 71.46 -30.53
CA GLY A 647 -15.59 72.68 -31.13
C GLY A 647 -14.76 72.54 -32.39
#